data_AF-A0A7X3WDQ1-F1
#
_entry.id   AF-A0A7X3WDQ1-F1
#
_cell.length_a   1.000
_cell.length_b   1.000
_cell.length_c   1.000
_cell.angle_alpha   90.00
_cell.angle_beta   90.00
_cell.angle_gamma   90.00
#
_symmetry.space_group_name_H-M   'P 1'
#
loop_
_entity.id
_entity.type
_entity.pdbx_description
1 polymer ?
#
loop_
_entity_poly.entity_id
_entity_poly.type
_entity_poly.pdbx_seq_one_letter_code
_entity_poly.pdbx_strand_id
1 'polypeptide(L)'
;MRSKKEIPAEQKSYAVLFFILSALLGLVTIWGFWSEMITRRPWKGIQQEFYSFEYEKTKIEYENAEKQLPTKPSKPEIDEKELRDVLKTVTEKQVQLDEAMQARKFEQSKSDAINYKFQHSLHEAKGEYTDTVLKYKKTLDEYEKRIEGDLTYTVLKAEAEFADANKALADLYLNSNDPTNALSTYLIVQKYKPDEAEIAEGITAAQDTLAALQTVQAQFDAVDRLKQKLSDVGGIKRTFLGSLLENPFRETRTIVQYYLEDFNYTADRCETCHFAINKSGYESSAEETFEVEGDGENPVRHLLKHPSVKTDSATVVIDGFDAEPDEYELTENGILTFTDPDVFGEVEISYETNYPPELRTHPDRDVLLGKHPLETFGCTPCHGGQGYGLTAKSAHALTHKEYWLTPVLGMDEHTGRTSEEKKGYMESNCRRCHDGVMKLDYGVDPETNAPKDYAEDLTKGMALFEDLGCHGCHAVEGYSAIDKIAKVGPSLNKIGSKVNQAWLENWIKKPEAYLPHTTMPNFFPVEGMSQVVYLNNGEQRTGLVTETGEEYTVKTDDGTEYQYKKDEVTRIVDEVKSIAAYLANMTDQELDDLSVNYSTNQNDIEAGEETVKTVGCLSCHKVGDLGSDFAPALDSVGTKVTANYLYEWIDNPKKYDPDTAMPSLRLSQTELKNVVAYLMNLRKETTDVVSDSIGEALIDEGEKLVRTYGCFGCHEISGFENESKVGADLGEFGAKLPDELDFGDTVDIHHNWHEWTVGKITDPRRYQTRRIVSRMPVFETLKNNEDDAKAIAVLLKSFQPNPYPLNYQFDHAAEPDRVERSKIIDAGRRVTKKFNCTGCHEIEREGGDYRDVIIAHEGLDQTTAKQFAPPTLQAQGARVYPDWLFNFLKNPSEIRYGLKVRMPTFDMSDEEATTLVKYFSALDNEPFPYETIPRPEPTAADLRLGKRIFDELKCDSCHPSQGEFIPEGSDKAGRPDLSLAKERLKADWLIDWMKDPQSFQPGTAMPQAWPRVGDTYMPFEDYAGGDAEEQIRLVRDYLISLSR
;
A
#
# COMPACT_ATOMS: atom_id res chain seq x y z
N MET A 1 49.44 8.58 -82.52
CA MET A 1 50.45 7.50 -82.38
C MET A 1 51.59 7.95 -81.46
N ARG A 2 51.54 7.53 -80.20
CA ARG A 2 52.70 7.25 -79.33
C ARG A 2 52.25 6.06 -78.47
N SER A 3 52.89 4.90 -78.64
CA SER A 3 52.51 3.64 -78.01
C SER A 3 52.66 3.74 -76.49
N LYS A 4 51.55 3.68 -75.73
CA LYS A 4 51.63 3.31 -74.32
C LYS A 4 52.03 1.84 -74.30
N LYS A 5 53.23 1.57 -73.78
CA LYS A 5 53.75 0.22 -73.51
C LYS A 5 52.76 -0.47 -72.56
N GLU A 6 52.00 -1.44 -73.04
CA GLU A 6 51.22 -2.32 -72.16
C GLU A 6 52.21 -3.19 -71.38
N ILE A 7 52.35 -2.90 -70.08
CA ILE A 7 53.14 -3.73 -69.18
C ILE A 7 52.37 -5.05 -68.97
N PRO A 8 52.98 -6.22 -69.21
CA PRO A 8 52.35 -7.52 -68.96
C PRO A 8 51.80 -7.58 -67.53
N ALA A 9 50.65 -8.23 -67.31
CA ALA A 9 50.01 -8.29 -65.98
C ALA A 9 50.98 -8.80 -64.89
N GLU A 10 51.89 -9.69 -65.28
CA GLU A 10 52.94 -10.33 -64.48
C GLU A 10 54.02 -9.36 -63.96
N GLN A 11 54.15 -8.17 -64.58
CA GLN A 11 55.16 -7.15 -64.24
C GLN A 11 54.56 -5.92 -63.55
N LYS A 12 53.24 -5.88 -63.32
CA LYS A 12 52.58 -4.81 -62.55
C LYS A 12 52.71 -5.12 -61.05
N SER A 13 53.50 -4.32 -60.33
CA SER A 13 53.57 -4.42 -58.87
C SER A 13 52.32 -3.82 -58.24
N TYR A 14 51.50 -4.66 -57.63
CA TYR A 14 50.36 -4.24 -56.81
C TYR A 14 50.76 -3.98 -55.36
N ALA A 15 52.04 -4.09 -54.98
CA ALA A 15 52.49 -3.97 -53.60
C ALA A 15 52.13 -2.61 -52.98
N VAL A 16 52.25 -1.52 -53.74
CA VAL A 16 51.85 -0.18 -53.28
C VAL A 16 50.33 -0.08 -53.12
N LEU A 17 49.57 -0.64 -54.06
CA LEU A 17 48.11 -0.68 -53.98
C LEU A 17 47.64 -1.52 -52.79
N PHE A 18 48.25 -2.69 -52.57
CA PHE A 18 47.98 -3.57 -51.44
C PHE A 18 48.36 -2.89 -50.11
N PHE A 19 49.52 -2.23 -50.02
CA PHE A 19 49.91 -1.46 -48.85
C PHE A 19 48.91 -0.34 -48.54
N ILE A 20 48.47 0.43 -49.55
CA ILE A 20 47.46 1.47 -49.38
C ILE A 20 46.12 0.87 -48.94
N LEU A 21 45.66 -0.20 -49.57
CA LEU A 21 44.40 -0.86 -49.23
C LEU A 21 44.45 -1.51 -47.83
N SER A 22 45.57 -2.12 -47.44
CA SER A 22 45.78 -2.66 -46.10
C SER A 22 45.87 -1.56 -45.05
N ALA A 23 46.50 -0.43 -45.35
CA ALA A 23 46.54 0.73 -44.47
C ALA A 23 45.15 1.36 -44.30
N LEU A 24 44.38 1.48 -45.40
CA LEU A 24 42.98 1.93 -45.35
C LEU A 24 42.11 0.96 -44.56
N LEU A 25 42.25 -0.35 -44.77
CA LEU A 25 41.55 -1.36 -43.97
C LEU A 25 41.92 -1.26 -42.49
N GLY A 26 43.20 -1.07 -42.17
CA GLY A 26 43.68 -0.86 -40.81
C GLY A 26 43.07 0.39 -40.17
N LEU A 27 43.05 1.52 -40.88
CA LEU A 27 42.43 2.76 -40.43
C LEU A 27 40.92 2.61 -40.23
N VAL A 28 40.21 1.96 -41.15
CA VAL A 28 38.77 1.71 -41.02
C VAL A 28 38.48 0.74 -39.88
N THR A 29 39.35 -0.25 -39.64
CA THR A 29 39.21 -1.17 -38.51
C THR A 29 39.43 -0.46 -37.18
N ILE A 30 40.46 0.39 -37.09
CA ILE A 30 40.72 1.23 -35.90
C ILE A 30 39.57 2.20 -35.67
N TRP A 31 39.07 2.85 -36.72
CA TRP A 31 37.93 3.76 -36.63
C TRP A 31 36.64 3.03 -36.25
N GLY A 32 36.38 1.85 -36.82
CA GLY A 32 35.25 0.99 -36.46
C GLY A 32 35.31 0.55 -35.00
N PHE A 33 36.49 0.18 -34.51
CA PHE A 33 36.72 -0.14 -33.11
C PHE A 33 36.51 1.07 -32.20
N TRP A 34 37.06 2.24 -32.57
CA TRP A 34 36.83 3.49 -31.84
C TRP A 34 35.34 3.83 -31.78
N SER A 35 34.65 3.79 -32.92
CA SER A 35 33.23 4.12 -33.00
C SER A 35 32.38 3.17 -32.17
N GLU A 36 32.63 1.87 -32.26
CA GLU A 36 31.94 0.86 -31.46
C GLU A 36 32.23 1.01 -29.96
N MET A 37 33.45 1.40 -29.57
CA MET A 37 33.87 1.40 -28.16
C MET A 37 33.65 2.70 -27.40
N ILE A 38 33.75 3.85 -28.08
CA ILE A 38 33.68 5.17 -27.44
C ILE A 38 32.36 5.84 -27.80
N THR A 39 31.98 5.86 -29.08
CA THR A 39 30.76 6.59 -29.49
C THR A 39 29.48 5.81 -29.24
N ARG A 40 29.53 4.47 -29.31
CA ARG A 40 28.36 3.60 -29.13
C ARG A 40 28.23 2.99 -27.73
N ARG A 41 29.23 3.18 -26.85
CA ARG A 41 29.27 2.59 -25.50
C ARG A 41 29.61 3.59 -24.37
N PRO A 42 28.89 4.73 -24.26
CA PRO A 42 29.19 5.75 -23.25
C PRO A 42 29.09 5.23 -21.80
N TRP A 43 28.24 4.24 -21.53
CA TRP A 43 28.04 3.66 -20.18
C TRP A 43 29.27 3.00 -19.56
N LYS A 44 30.31 2.67 -20.36
CA LYS A 44 31.56 2.12 -19.82
C LYS A 44 32.30 3.11 -18.93
N GLY A 45 32.16 4.42 -19.17
CA GLY A 45 32.71 5.44 -18.28
C GLY A 45 32.04 5.41 -16.91
N ILE A 46 30.70 5.30 -16.90
CA ILE A 46 29.89 5.20 -15.68
C ILE A 46 30.29 3.96 -14.87
N GLN A 47 30.50 2.81 -15.52
CA GLN A 47 30.94 1.58 -14.84
C GLN A 47 32.34 1.72 -14.23
N GLN A 48 33.26 2.42 -14.88
CA GLN A 48 34.59 2.69 -14.33
C GLN A 48 34.53 3.57 -13.09
N GLU A 49 33.64 4.56 -13.10
CA GLU A 49 33.38 5.42 -11.95
C GLU A 49 32.76 4.63 -10.80
N PHE A 50 31.76 3.78 -11.08
CA PHE A 50 31.21 2.83 -10.10
C PHE A 50 32.29 1.96 -9.45
N TYR A 51 33.15 1.31 -10.25
CA TYR A 51 34.23 0.47 -9.71
C TYR A 51 35.26 1.26 -8.90
N SER A 52 35.39 2.57 -9.15
CA SER A 52 36.25 3.43 -8.36
C SER A 52 35.65 3.69 -6.98
N PHE A 53 34.36 4.04 -6.91
CA PHE A 53 33.63 4.17 -5.64
C PHE A 53 33.57 2.85 -4.87
N GLU A 54 33.26 1.73 -5.55
CA GLU A 54 33.17 0.41 -4.91
C GLU A 54 34.54 -0.05 -4.39
N TYR A 55 35.64 0.31 -5.07
CA TYR A 55 36.99 0.07 -4.58
C TYR A 55 37.28 0.88 -3.31
N GLU A 56 36.95 2.16 -3.29
CA GLU A 56 37.16 3.01 -2.11
C GLU A 56 36.35 2.53 -0.91
N LYS A 57 35.07 2.22 -1.12
CA LYS A 57 34.19 1.59 -0.13
C LYS A 57 34.79 0.30 0.41
N THR A 58 35.11 -0.64 -0.48
CA THR A 58 35.62 -1.97 -0.10
C THR A 58 36.99 -1.87 0.59
N LYS A 59 37.82 -0.91 0.20
CA LYS A 59 39.12 -0.65 0.82
C LYS A 59 38.94 -0.21 2.28
N ILE A 60 38.02 0.71 2.51
CA ILE A 60 37.64 1.20 3.83
C ILE A 60 37.08 0.06 4.70
N GLU A 61 36.13 -0.72 4.17
CA GLU A 61 35.55 -1.88 4.85
C GLU A 61 36.65 -2.90 5.21
N TYR A 62 37.58 -3.17 4.30
CA TYR A 62 38.71 -4.06 4.51
C TYR A 62 39.65 -3.55 5.61
N GLU A 63 40.06 -2.28 5.56
CA GLU A 63 40.96 -1.68 6.57
C GLU A 63 40.35 -1.72 7.99
N ASN A 64 39.04 -1.53 8.11
CA ASN A 64 38.33 -1.62 9.38
C ASN A 64 38.21 -3.06 9.88
N ALA A 65 37.78 -3.98 9.01
CA ALA A 65 37.66 -5.39 9.36
C ALA A 65 39.03 -6.00 9.73
N GLU A 66 40.11 -5.59 9.07
CA GLU A 66 41.48 -6.03 9.37
C GLU A 66 41.98 -5.55 10.75
N LYS A 67 41.64 -4.31 11.16
CA LYS A 67 42.00 -3.77 12.49
C LYS A 67 41.28 -4.46 13.64
N GLN A 68 40.08 -4.99 13.39
CA GLN A 68 39.25 -5.67 14.39
C GLN A 68 39.52 -7.18 14.47
N LEU A 69 40.51 -7.69 13.73
CA LEU A 69 40.85 -9.12 13.76
C LEU A 69 41.45 -9.52 15.12
N PRO A 70 40.89 -10.55 15.79
CA PRO A 70 41.52 -11.15 16.96
C PRO A 70 42.79 -11.93 16.56
N THR A 71 43.58 -12.38 17.54
CA THR A 71 44.76 -13.22 17.27
C THR A 71 44.34 -14.52 16.57
N LYS A 72 45.01 -14.83 15.45
CA LYS A 72 44.70 -16.02 14.64
C LYS A 72 44.80 -17.29 15.50
N PRO A 73 43.76 -18.14 15.56
CA PRO A 73 43.80 -19.36 16.35
C PRO A 73 44.97 -20.25 15.90
N SER A 74 45.74 -20.77 16.86
CA SER A 74 46.82 -21.71 16.59
C SER A 74 46.29 -23.04 16.04
N LYS A 75 47.05 -23.71 15.16
CA LYS A 75 46.69 -25.06 14.69
C LYS A 75 46.59 -26.04 15.87
N PRO A 76 45.69 -27.03 15.80
CA PRO A 76 45.62 -28.12 16.79
C PRO A 76 46.98 -28.83 16.90
N GLU A 77 47.52 -28.96 18.11
CA GLU A 77 48.71 -29.76 18.42
C GLU A 77 48.27 -31.11 19.01
N ILE A 78 47.96 -32.09 18.13
CA ILE A 78 47.66 -33.46 18.54
C ILE A 78 48.97 -34.28 18.56
N ASP A 79 49.21 -35.07 19.61
CA ASP A 79 50.29 -36.07 19.60
C ASP A 79 50.00 -37.15 18.54
N GLU A 80 50.74 -37.11 17.43
CA GLU A 80 50.56 -38.03 16.31
C GLU A 80 50.75 -39.51 16.66
N LYS A 81 51.49 -39.82 17.73
CA LYS A 81 51.70 -41.20 18.17
C LYS A 81 50.48 -41.69 18.94
N GLU A 82 49.98 -40.90 19.87
CA GLU A 82 48.78 -41.22 20.65
C GLU A 82 47.54 -41.35 19.74
N LEU A 83 47.37 -40.42 18.79
CA LEU A 83 46.30 -40.49 17.80
C LEU A 83 46.35 -41.78 16.97
N ARG A 84 47.55 -42.20 16.54
CA ARG A 84 47.74 -43.45 15.77
C ARG A 84 47.36 -44.69 16.60
N ASP A 85 47.72 -44.72 17.87
CA ASP A 85 47.43 -45.84 18.76
C ASP A 85 45.91 -45.94 19.06
N VAL A 86 45.24 -44.81 19.28
CA VAL A 86 43.79 -44.74 19.49
C VAL A 86 43.01 -45.10 18.21
N LEU A 87 43.39 -44.55 17.05
CA LEU A 87 42.76 -44.88 15.76
C LEU A 87 42.88 -46.36 15.41
N LYS A 88 44.03 -46.97 15.70
CA LYS A 88 44.22 -48.42 15.53
C LYS A 88 43.22 -49.20 16.39
N THR A 89 43.03 -48.78 17.63
CA THR A 89 42.07 -49.40 18.57
C THR A 89 40.63 -49.25 18.07
N VAL A 90 40.23 -48.06 17.63
CA VAL A 90 38.90 -47.81 17.03
C VAL A 90 38.67 -48.69 15.80
N THR A 91 39.68 -48.81 14.92
CA THR A 91 39.61 -49.65 13.72
C THR A 91 39.44 -51.13 14.08
N GLU A 92 40.19 -51.63 15.06
CA GLU A 92 40.07 -53.00 15.55
C GLU A 92 38.68 -53.28 16.13
N LYS A 93 38.08 -52.33 16.87
CA LYS A 93 36.73 -52.47 17.43
C LYS A 93 35.62 -52.36 16.38
N GLN A 94 35.80 -51.51 15.36
CA GLN A 94 34.88 -51.45 14.23
C GLN A 94 34.81 -52.79 13.50
N VAL A 95 35.95 -53.42 13.23
CA VAL A 95 36.00 -54.74 12.58
C VAL A 95 35.26 -55.79 13.43
N GLN A 96 35.45 -55.78 14.76
CA GLN A 96 34.74 -56.69 15.66
C GLN A 96 33.21 -56.49 15.65
N LEU A 97 32.76 -55.23 15.61
CA LEU A 97 31.35 -54.90 15.49
C LEU A 97 30.75 -55.36 14.16
N ASP A 98 31.45 -55.09 13.05
CA ASP A 98 31.00 -55.49 11.71
C ASP A 98 30.91 -57.01 11.59
N GLU A 99 31.89 -57.75 12.11
CA GLU A 99 31.86 -59.21 12.15
C GLU A 99 30.68 -59.75 12.97
N ALA A 100 30.40 -59.17 14.14
CA ALA A 100 29.27 -59.56 15.00
C ALA A 100 27.91 -59.28 14.31
N MET A 101 27.75 -58.08 13.72
CA MET A 101 26.55 -57.70 12.97
C MET A 101 26.34 -58.60 11.75
N GLN A 102 27.40 -58.88 11.01
CA GLN A 102 27.36 -59.74 9.83
C GLN A 102 27.00 -61.19 10.20
N ALA A 103 27.55 -61.72 11.30
CA ALA A 103 27.19 -63.05 11.82
C ALA A 103 25.71 -63.13 12.20
N ARG A 104 25.17 -62.11 12.88
CA ARG A 104 23.73 -62.01 13.20
C ARG A 104 22.88 -61.94 11.93
N LYS A 105 23.27 -61.14 10.95
CA LYS A 105 22.57 -60.98 9.67
C LYS A 105 22.53 -62.28 8.85
N PHE A 106 23.63 -63.04 8.82
CA PHE A 106 23.66 -64.35 8.16
C PHE A 106 22.71 -65.36 8.82
N GLU A 107 22.61 -65.36 10.15
CA GLU A 107 21.70 -66.24 10.88
C GLU A 107 20.23 -65.79 10.73
N GLN A 108 19.96 -64.49 10.69
CA GLN A 108 18.64 -63.95 10.37
C GLN A 108 18.19 -64.35 8.97
N SER A 109 19.05 -64.26 7.96
CA SER A 109 18.74 -64.71 6.61
C SER A 109 18.43 -66.21 6.53
N LYS A 110 19.13 -67.05 7.33
CA LYS A 110 18.79 -68.48 7.46
C LYS A 110 17.43 -68.66 8.14
N SER A 111 17.14 -67.89 9.18
CA SER A 111 15.84 -67.88 9.88
C SER A 111 14.70 -67.56 8.91
N ASP A 112 14.84 -66.51 8.11
CA ASP A 112 13.83 -66.09 7.12
C ASP A 112 13.56 -67.18 6.07
N ALA A 113 14.61 -67.85 5.59
CA ALA A 113 14.48 -68.97 4.66
C ALA A 113 13.77 -70.18 5.29
N ILE A 114 13.93 -70.40 6.60
CA ILE A 114 13.20 -71.44 7.35
C ILE A 114 11.77 -71.00 7.62
N ASN A 115 11.52 -69.73 7.95
CA ASN A 115 10.17 -69.19 8.14
C ASN A 115 9.35 -69.33 6.85
N TYR A 116 9.93 -69.03 5.68
CA TYR A 116 9.29 -69.28 4.39
C TYR A 116 8.87 -70.76 4.23
N LYS A 117 9.76 -71.71 4.57
CA LYS A 117 9.46 -73.15 4.51
C LYS A 117 8.40 -73.55 5.53
N PHE A 118 8.42 -72.99 6.74
CA PHE A 118 7.40 -73.18 7.76
C PHE A 118 6.03 -72.73 7.25
N GLN A 119 5.91 -71.50 6.76
CA GLN A 119 4.66 -70.94 6.22
C GLN A 119 4.15 -71.73 5.02
N HIS A 120 5.04 -72.11 4.10
CA HIS A 120 4.69 -72.94 2.95
C HIS A 120 4.14 -74.31 3.37
N SER A 121 4.80 -74.99 4.31
CA SER A 121 4.34 -76.28 4.83
C SER A 121 3.01 -76.20 5.59
N LEU A 122 2.77 -75.11 6.33
CA LEU A 122 1.52 -74.86 7.04
C LEU A 122 0.36 -74.64 6.06
N HIS A 123 0.64 -73.94 4.95
CA HIS A 123 -0.31 -73.73 3.87
C HIS A 123 -0.66 -75.04 3.15
N GLU A 124 0.33 -75.88 2.79
CA GLU A 124 0.09 -77.20 2.18
C GLU A 124 -0.74 -78.11 3.10
N ALA A 125 -0.52 -78.03 4.41
CA ALA A 125 -1.26 -78.79 5.42
C ALA A 125 -2.63 -78.18 5.80
N LYS A 126 -3.09 -77.13 5.10
CA LYS A 126 -4.36 -76.41 5.39
C LYS A 126 -4.49 -75.96 6.85
N GLY A 127 -3.38 -75.57 7.48
CA GLY A 127 -3.35 -75.12 8.86
C GLY A 127 -3.19 -76.22 9.91
N GLU A 128 -3.10 -77.50 9.53
CA GLU A 128 -2.83 -78.59 10.47
C GLU A 128 -1.32 -78.74 10.76
N TYR A 129 -0.96 -78.89 12.04
CA TYR A 129 0.43 -79.06 12.49
C TYR A 129 0.92 -80.50 12.29
N THR A 130 1.25 -80.84 11.04
CA THR A 130 1.88 -82.12 10.69
C THR A 130 3.34 -82.19 11.17
N ASP A 131 3.94 -83.39 11.16
CA ASP A 131 5.36 -83.59 11.53
C ASP A 131 6.32 -82.69 10.75
N THR A 132 6.00 -82.37 9.50
CA THR A 132 6.81 -81.47 8.66
C THR A 132 6.70 -80.01 9.11
N VAL A 133 5.50 -79.55 9.46
CA VAL A 133 5.26 -78.21 10.01
C VAL A 133 5.95 -78.05 11.36
N LEU A 134 5.84 -79.06 12.23
CA LEU A 134 6.49 -79.07 13.55
C LEU A 134 8.02 -79.09 13.44
N LYS A 135 8.57 -79.79 12.44
CA LYS A 135 10.01 -79.78 12.15
C LYS A 135 10.50 -78.37 11.79
N TYR A 136 9.84 -77.68 10.86
CA TYR A 136 10.25 -76.32 10.47
C TYR A 136 10.01 -75.28 11.57
N LYS A 137 8.92 -75.41 12.33
CA LYS A 137 8.67 -74.56 13.51
C LYS A 137 9.78 -74.70 14.56
N LYS A 138 10.14 -75.94 14.92
CA LYS A 138 11.21 -76.18 15.88
C LYS A 138 12.55 -75.59 15.41
N THR A 139 12.87 -75.77 14.12
CA THR A 139 14.09 -75.18 13.55
C THR A 139 14.04 -73.66 13.53
N LEU A 140 12.88 -73.05 13.26
CA LEU A 140 12.69 -71.60 13.36
C LEU A 140 12.93 -71.11 14.78
N ASP A 141 12.31 -71.74 15.78
CA ASP A 141 12.46 -71.40 17.21
C ASP A 141 13.94 -71.51 17.66
N GLU A 142 14.71 -72.47 17.13
CA GLU A 142 16.15 -72.62 17.39
C GLU A 142 16.98 -71.47 16.80
N TYR A 143 16.65 -71.01 15.59
CA TYR A 143 17.30 -69.84 14.98
C TYR A 143 16.94 -68.54 15.69
N GLU A 144 15.65 -68.31 15.97
CA GLU A 144 15.16 -67.12 16.67
C GLU A 144 15.79 -67.01 18.06
N LYS A 145 15.83 -68.10 18.84
CA LYS A 145 16.49 -68.12 20.15
C LYS A 145 17.98 -67.78 20.09
N ARG A 146 18.69 -68.23 19.06
CA ARG A 146 20.13 -67.95 18.87
C ARG A 146 20.37 -66.51 18.41
N ILE A 147 19.45 -65.95 17.62
CA ILE A 147 19.48 -64.55 17.18
C ILE A 147 19.20 -63.63 18.38
N GLU A 148 18.11 -63.85 19.11
CA GLU A 148 17.68 -63.02 20.24
C GLU A 148 18.59 -63.18 21.48
N GLY A 149 19.22 -64.34 21.65
CA GLY A 149 20.18 -64.60 22.72
C GLY A 149 21.61 -64.24 22.34
N ASP A 150 22.43 -65.28 22.06
CA ASP A 150 23.89 -65.18 21.95
C ASP A 150 24.37 -64.14 20.92
N LEU A 151 23.71 -64.05 19.76
CA LEU A 151 24.15 -63.14 18.69
C LEU A 151 23.80 -61.68 18.98
N THR A 152 22.61 -61.43 19.53
CA THR A 152 22.23 -60.07 19.96
C THR A 152 23.11 -59.60 21.13
N TYR A 153 23.42 -60.48 22.09
CA TYR A 153 24.37 -60.16 23.15
C TYR A 153 25.78 -59.83 22.61
N THR A 154 26.25 -60.60 21.61
CA THR A 154 27.57 -60.36 20.99
C THR A 154 27.63 -59.03 20.26
N VAL A 155 26.55 -58.64 19.55
CA VAL A 155 26.44 -57.33 18.89
C VAL A 155 26.43 -56.21 19.91
N LEU A 156 25.56 -56.28 20.93
CA LEU A 156 25.47 -55.24 21.97
C LEU A 156 26.80 -55.04 22.71
N LYS A 157 27.53 -56.13 22.96
CA LYS A 157 28.87 -56.07 23.56
C LYS A 157 29.88 -55.38 22.64
N ALA A 158 29.87 -55.72 21.34
CA ALA A 158 30.77 -55.10 20.37
C ALA A 158 30.44 -53.62 20.13
N GLU A 159 29.15 -53.24 20.18
CA GLU A 159 28.69 -51.85 20.12
C GLU A 159 29.22 -51.04 21.30
N ALA A 160 29.13 -51.58 22.52
CA ALA A 160 29.67 -50.93 23.72
C ALA A 160 31.19 -50.71 23.64
N GLU A 161 31.95 -51.74 23.23
CA GLU A 161 33.41 -51.64 23.08
C GLU A 161 33.84 -50.68 21.96
N PHE A 162 33.06 -50.61 20.87
CA PHE A 162 33.28 -49.65 19.79
C PHE A 162 32.99 -48.21 20.24
N ALA A 163 31.91 -48.01 20.99
CA ALA A 163 31.56 -46.71 21.57
C ALA A 163 32.66 -46.23 22.53
N ASP A 164 33.18 -47.09 23.40
CA ASP A 164 34.26 -46.75 24.33
C ASP A 164 35.55 -46.33 23.61
N ALA A 165 35.92 -47.02 22.53
CA ALA A 165 37.09 -46.67 21.73
C ALA A 165 36.92 -45.31 21.02
N ASN A 166 35.72 -45.01 20.51
CA ASN A 166 35.42 -43.71 19.89
C ASN A 166 35.34 -42.58 20.92
N LYS A 167 34.89 -42.86 22.15
CA LYS A 167 34.88 -41.85 23.21
C LYS A 167 36.30 -41.40 23.55
N ALA A 168 37.24 -42.34 23.69
CA ALA A 168 38.65 -42.01 23.91
C ALA A 168 39.24 -41.18 22.74
N LEU A 169 38.81 -41.44 21.51
CA LEU A 169 39.19 -40.64 20.34
C LEU A 169 38.57 -39.23 20.37
N ALA A 170 37.30 -39.12 20.75
CA ALA A 170 36.60 -37.84 20.88
C ALA A 170 37.22 -36.96 21.96
N ASP A 171 37.54 -37.55 23.13
CA ASP A 171 38.24 -36.87 24.23
C ASP A 171 39.64 -36.38 23.79
N LEU A 172 40.37 -37.18 23.01
CA LEU A 172 41.68 -36.80 22.47
C LEU A 172 41.56 -35.59 21.53
N TYR A 173 40.56 -35.59 20.64
CA TYR A 173 40.30 -34.45 19.74
C TYR A 173 39.88 -33.20 20.51
N LEU A 174 39.03 -33.34 21.52
CA LEU A 174 38.58 -32.21 22.35
C LEU A 174 39.77 -31.58 23.11
N ASN A 175 40.60 -32.41 23.74
CA ASN A 175 41.78 -31.97 24.50
C ASN A 175 42.87 -31.35 23.63
N SER A 176 42.91 -31.68 22.34
CA SER A 176 43.88 -31.15 21.39
C SER A 176 43.35 -29.93 20.62
N ASN A 177 42.22 -29.37 21.04
CA ASN A 177 41.57 -28.21 20.43
C ASN A 177 41.11 -28.45 18.97
N ASP A 178 40.64 -29.67 18.68
CA ASP A 178 40.01 -30.06 17.39
C ASP A 178 38.51 -30.40 17.60
N PRO A 179 37.67 -29.38 17.83
CA PRO A 179 36.27 -29.59 18.21
C PRO A 179 35.41 -30.19 17.08
N THR A 180 35.85 -30.08 15.82
CA THR A 180 35.12 -30.66 14.68
C THR A 180 35.22 -32.18 14.68
N ASN A 181 36.45 -32.70 14.82
CA ASN A 181 36.65 -34.14 14.93
C ASN A 181 36.15 -34.67 16.28
N ALA A 182 36.22 -33.88 17.36
CA ALA A 182 35.62 -34.24 18.65
C ALA A 182 34.10 -34.39 18.55
N LEU A 183 33.39 -33.39 18.02
CA LEU A 183 31.92 -33.41 17.90
C LEU A 183 31.44 -34.56 17.02
N SER A 184 32.03 -34.73 15.84
CA SER A 184 31.66 -35.82 14.93
C SER A 184 31.91 -37.20 15.58
N THR A 185 32.98 -37.34 16.36
CA THR A 185 33.28 -38.58 17.07
C THR A 185 32.33 -38.80 18.25
N TYR A 186 32.02 -37.78 19.06
CA TYR A 186 31.02 -37.91 20.15
C TYR A 186 29.62 -38.27 19.64
N LEU A 187 29.20 -37.74 18.49
CA LEU A 187 27.92 -38.10 17.86
C LEU A 187 27.89 -39.59 17.45
N ILE A 188 29.03 -40.14 17.03
CA ILE A 188 29.16 -41.58 16.77
C ILE A 188 28.99 -42.36 18.08
N VAL A 189 29.58 -41.91 19.19
CA VAL A 189 29.41 -42.56 20.51
C VAL A 189 27.96 -42.48 20.99
N GLN A 190 27.32 -41.31 20.88
CA GLN A 190 25.92 -41.07 21.29
C GLN A 190 24.94 -42.05 20.64
N LYS A 191 25.19 -42.43 19.38
CA LYS A 191 24.37 -43.42 18.66
C LYS A 191 24.30 -44.77 19.39
N TYR A 192 25.37 -45.19 20.04
CA TYR A 192 25.47 -46.47 20.74
C TYR A 192 25.25 -46.33 22.26
N LYS A 193 25.41 -45.11 22.81
CA LYS A 193 25.23 -44.79 24.23
C LYS A 193 24.47 -43.46 24.42
N PRO A 194 23.15 -43.41 24.15
CA PRO A 194 22.40 -42.16 24.12
C PRO A 194 22.17 -41.55 25.52
N ASP A 195 22.15 -42.37 26.58
CA ASP A 195 21.77 -41.95 27.94
C ASP A 195 22.98 -41.61 28.84
N GLU A 196 24.21 -41.60 28.31
CA GLU A 196 25.42 -41.36 29.11
C GLU A 196 25.73 -39.85 29.18
N ALA A 197 25.59 -39.27 30.38
CA ALA A 197 25.74 -37.83 30.61
C ALA A 197 27.10 -37.25 30.13
N GLU A 198 28.18 -38.02 30.30
CA GLU A 198 29.53 -37.61 29.88
C GLU A 198 29.64 -37.38 28.36
N ILE A 199 28.82 -38.03 27.54
CA ILE A 199 28.78 -37.82 26.08
C ILE A 199 28.05 -36.52 25.75
N ALA A 200 26.93 -36.24 26.42
CA ALA A 200 26.19 -34.99 26.24
C ALA A 200 27.01 -33.76 26.68
N GLU A 201 27.79 -33.91 27.76
CA GLU A 201 28.76 -32.90 28.21
C GLU A 201 29.87 -32.70 27.17
N GLY A 202 30.44 -33.78 26.63
CA GLY A 202 31.45 -33.72 25.56
C GLY A 202 30.94 -33.08 24.26
N ILE A 203 29.69 -33.35 23.86
CA ILE A 203 29.04 -32.71 22.71
C ILE A 203 28.88 -31.21 22.92
N THR A 204 28.35 -30.81 24.08
CA THR A 204 28.17 -29.39 24.42
C THR A 204 29.52 -28.67 24.44
N ALA A 205 30.54 -29.24 25.08
CA ALA A 205 31.88 -28.67 25.13
C ALA A 205 32.52 -28.53 23.72
N ALA A 206 32.32 -29.52 22.84
CA ALA A 206 32.79 -29.46 21.46
C ALA A 206 32.00 -28.40 20.64
N GLN A 207 30.70 -28.26 20.88
CA GLN A 207 29.85 -27.25 20.23
C GLN A 207 30.21 -25.82 20.67
N ASP A 208 30.42 -25.60 21.96
CA ASP A 208 30.81 -24.30 22.51
C ASP A 208 32.18 -23.87 21.96
N THR A 209 33.14 -24.81 21.93
CA THR A 209 34.47 -24.59 21.35
C THR A 209 34.40 -24.32 19.84
N LEU A 210 33.53 -25.04 19.13
CA LEU A 210 33.29 -24.83 17.70
C LEU A 210 32.64 -23.47 17.41
N ALA A 211 31.65 -23.05 18.21
CA ALA A 211 30.98 -21.76 18.06
C ALA A 211 31.95 -20.58 18.30
N ALA A 212 32.81 -20.69 19.30
CA ALA A 212 33.86 -19.71 19.57
C ALA A 212 34.88 -19.62 18.40
N LEU A 213 35.32 -20.75 17.85
CA LEU A 213 36.21 -20.78 16.68
C LEU A 213 35.53 -20.32 15.39
N GLN A 214 34.26 -20.66 15.18
CA GLN A 214 33.49 -20.24 14.00
C GLN A 214 33.26 -18.73 13.97
N THR A 215 33.00 -18.11 15.13
CA THR A 215 32.83 -16.66 15.23
C THR A 215 34.12 -15.94 14.86
N VAL A 216 35.27 -16.42 15.35
CA VAL A 216 36.60 -15.89 15.00
C VAL A 216 36.94 -16.18 13.53
N GLN A 217 36.68 -17.39 13.03
CA GLN A 217 36.92 -17.77 11.64
C GLN A 217 36.06 -16.96 10.67
N ALA A 218 34.81 -16.65 11.03
CA ALA A 218 33.91 -15.84 10.22
C ALA A 218 34.43 -14.40 10.03
N GLN A 219 35.11 -13.83 11.04
CA GLN A 219 35.79 -12.54 10.93
C GLN A 219 37.00 -12.60 9.97
N PHE A 220 37.82 -13.65 10.06
CA PHE A 220 38.91 -13.88 9.09
C PHE A 220 38.38 -14.11 7.66
N ASP A 221 37.32 -14.91 7.50
CA ASP A 221 36.68 -15.17 6.21
C ASP A 221 36.03 -13.90 5.66
N ALA A 222 35.49 -13.01 6.50
CA ALA A 222 34.97 -11.71 6.09
C ALA A 222 36.09 -10.81 5.54
N VAL A 223 37.23 -10.75 6.22
CA VAL A 223 38.41 -10.02 5.74
C VAL A 223 38.94 -10.61 4.44
N ASP A 224 39.00 -11.94 4.32
CA ASP A 224 39.41 -12.60 3.08
C ASP A 224 38.42 -12.34 1.93
N ARG A 225 37.10 -12.31 2.20
CA ARG A 225 36.07 -11.91 1.23
C ARG A 225 36.25 -10.45 0.80
N LEU A 226 36.46 -9.53 1.74
CA LEU A 226 36.70 -8.11 1.44
C LEU A 226 37.99 -7.92 0.64
N LYS A 227 39.05 -8.68 0.95
CA LYS A 227 40.30 -8.70 0.19
C LYS A 227 40.12 -9.23 -1.23
N GLN A 228 39.33 -10.29 -1.39
CA GLN A 228 38.98 -10.82 -2.70
C GLN A 228 38.16 -9.81 -3.49
N LYS A 229 37.14 -9.21 -2.86
CA LYS A 229 36.33 -8.14 -3.46
C LYS A 229 37.19 -6.96 -3.88
N LEU A 230 38.13 -6.53 -3.03
CA LEU A 230 39.09 -5.46 -3.33
C LEU A 230 39.99 -5.80 -4.52
N SER A 231 40.41 -7.06 -4.65
CA SER A 231 41.15 -7.55 -5.83
C SER A 231 40.26 -7.54 -7.09
N ASP A 232 39.02 -7.96 -6.96
CA ASP A 232 38.06 -8.05 -8.06
C ASP A 232 37.69 -6.68 -8.61
N VAL A 233 37.47 -5.69 -7.72
CA VAL A 233 37.15 -4.31 -8.10
C VAL A 233 38.38 -3.44 -8.31
N GLY A 234 39.56 -3.83 -7.81
CA GLY A 234 40.78 -3.00 -7.71
C GLY A 234 41.86 -3.18 -8.77
N GLY A 235 41.63 -4.02 -9.78
CA GLY A 235 42.62 -4.35 -10.82
C GLY A 235 42.32 -3.77 -12.21
N ILE A 236 42.48 -4.62 -13.23
CA ILE A 236 42.26 -4.31 -14.65
C ILE A 236 40.91 -3.61 -14.91
N LYS A 237 39.84 -3.98 -14.17
CA LYS A 237 38.47 -3.41 -14.30
C LYS A 237 38.37 -1.90 -14.09
N ARG A 238 39.22 -1.30 -13.26
CA ARG A 238 39.31 0.17 -13.05
C ARG A 238 40.00 0.88 -14.21
N THR A 239 40.69 0.14 -15.07
CA THR A 239 41.43 0.68 -16.21
C THR A 239 40.62 0.59 -17.50
N PHE A 240 40.95 1.44 -18.47
CA PHE A 240 40.35 1.39 -19.80
C PHE A 240 40.51 0.03 -20.50
N LEU A 241 41.59 -0.71 -20.24
CA LEU A 241 41.80 -2.03 -20.82
C LEU A 241 40.96 -3.14 -20.16
N GLY A 242 40.49 -2.98 -18.92
CA GLY A 242 39.70 -4.02 -18.26
C GLY A 242 38.23 -3.96 -18.51
N SER A 243 37.68 -2.75 -18.58
CA SER A 243 36.34 -2.55 -19.12
C SER A 243 36.23 -3.02 -20.58
N LEU A 244 37.36 -3.28 -21.26
CA LEU A 244 37.45 -3.83 -22.62
C LEU A 244 37.27 -5.37 -22.68
N LEU A 245 37.70 -6.09 -21.63
CA LEU A 245 37.78 -7.56 -21.59
C LEU A 245 36.62 -8.20 -20.81
N GLU A 246 35.90 -7.42 -20.00
CA GLU A 246 34.68 -7.90 -19.32
C GLU A 246 33.53 -8.15 -20.30
N ASN A 247 32.76 -9.19 -20.00
CA ASN A 247 31.60 -9.59 -20.78
C ASN A 247 30.63 -8.38 -20.85
N PRO A 248 30.29 -7.87 -22.06
CA PRO A 248 29.63 -6.58 -22.23
C PRO A 248 28.21 -6.46 -21.65
N PHE A 249 27.66 -7.54 -21.09
CA PHE A 249 26.33 -7.63 -20.55
C PHE A 249 26.38 -8.44 -19.24
N ARG A 250 25.91 -7.87 -18.12
CA ARG A 250 25.32 -8.68 -17.05
C ARG A 250 24.18 -9.45 -17.72
N GLU A 251 24.01 -10.75 -17.43
CA GLU A 251 23.01 -11.61 -18.09
C GLU A 251 21.69 -10.85 -18.32
N THR A 252 21.50 -10.33 -19.53
CA THR A 252 20.36 -9.47 -19.84
C THR A 252 19.16 -10.38 -19.96
N ARG A 253 18.26 -10.32 -18.98
CA ARG A 253 17.00 -11.03 -19.10
C ARG A 253 16.01 -10.22 -19.92
N THR A 254 15.22 -10.98 -20.65
CA THR A 254 14.30 -10.49 -21.66
C THR A 254 12.94 -10.18 -20.99
N ILE A 255 12.68 -8.91 -20.69
CA ILE A 255 11.45 -8.28 -20.19
C ILE A 255 10.72 -7.53 -21.31
N VAL A 256 9.49 -7.99 -21.59
CA VAL A 256 8.65 -7.73 -22.79
C VAL A 256 8.17 -6.27 -22.92
N GLN A 257 8.48 -5.59 -24.03
CA GLN A 257 7.87 -4.29 -24.40
C GLN A 257 7.40 -4.25 -25.88
N TYR A 258 6.13 -4.64 -26.07
CA TYR A 258 5.13 -4.32 -27.11
C TYR A 258 5.25 -4.70 -28.61
N TYR A 259 4.07 -5.08 -29.17
CA TYR A 259 3.61 -5.23 -30.57
C TYR A 259 4.01 -6.43 -31.43
N LEU A 260 4.52 -7.51 -30.86
CA LEU A 260 4.69 -8.76 -31.61
C LEU A 260 4.00 -9.89 -30.86
N GLU A 261 3.19 -10.68 -31.58
CA GLU A 261 2.41 -11.84 -31.08
C GLU A 261 3.28 -12.96 -30.44
N ASP A 262 4.60 -12.76 -30.33
CA ASP A 262 5.57 -13.66 -29.73
C ASP A 262 6.31 -12.97 -28.54
N PHE A 263 5.74 -13.10 -27.34
CA PHE A 263 6.20 -12.51 -26.07
C PHE A 263 7.53 -13.06 -25.50
N ASN A 264 8.32 -13.83 -26.25
CA ASN A 264 9.41 -14.60 -25.63
C ASN A 264 10.76 -13.89 -25.47
N TYR A 265 10.99 -12.69 -26.05
CA TYR A 265 12.34 -12.08 -25.99
C TYR A 265 12.36 -10.54 -26.15
N THR A 266 12.33 -9.71 -25.08
CA THR A 266 12.88 -8.32 -25.19
C THR A 266 13.77 -7.87 -24.04
N ALA A 267 14.99 -7.34 -24.19
CA ALA A 267 15.91 -7.11 -23.05
C ALA A 267 15.79 -5.71 -22.41
N ASP A 268 15.68 -5.62 -21.07
CA ASP A 268 15.84 -4.36 -20.32
C ASP A 268 17.30 -4.18 -19.92
N ARG A 269 17.91 -3.04 -20.29
CA ARG A 269 19.33 -2.75 -20.10
C ARG A 269 19.58 -1.55 -19.20
N CYS A 270 18.56 -1.03 -18.50
CA CYS A 270 18.71 0.14 -17.65
C CYS A 270 19.79 -0.03 -16.56
N GLU A 271 19.92 -1.23 -15.98
CA GLU A 271 21.00 -1.57 -15.02
C GLU A 271 22.43 -1.47 -15.61
N THR A 272 22.57 -1.39 -16.93
CA THR A 272 23.88 -1.22 -17.58
C THR A 272 24.48 0.15 -17.27
N CYS A 273 23.62 1.17 -17.22
CA CYS A 273 23.97 2.54 -16.85
C CYS A 273 23.73 2.79 -15.35
N HIS A 274 22.61 2.31 -14.82
CA HIS A 274 22.20 2.48 -13.43
C HIS A 274 22.70 1.32 -12.55
N PHE A 275 24.01 1.14 -12.49
CA PHE A 275 24.62 -0.09 -11.98
C PHE A 275 24.47 -0.29 -10.47
N ALA A 276 24.27 0.81 -9.73
CA ALA A 276 24.08 0.82 -8.28
C ALA A 276 22.61 0.80 -7.85
N ILE A 277 21.66 0.75 -8.79
CA ILE A 277 20.23 0.97 -8.50
C ILE A 277 19.64 -0.02 -7.48
N ASN A 278 20.18 -1.24 -7.41
CA ASN A 278 19.79 -2.29 -6.45
C ASN A 278 20.86 -2.56 -5.38
N LYS A 279 21.76 -1.60 -5.11
CA LYS A 279 22.89 -1.76 -4.19
C LYS A 279 22.78 -0.84 -2.99
N SER A 280 23.06 -1.35 -1.80
CA SER A 280 23.19 -0.52 -0.59
C SER A 280 24.54 0.19 -0.51
N GLY A 281 24.56 1.30 0.22
CA GLY A 281 25.70 2.22 0.34
C GLY A 281 25.85 3.18 -0.84
N TYR A 282 24.78 3.38 -1.62
CA TYR A 282 24.68 4.31 -2.76
C TYR A 282 23.44 5.21 -2.66
N GLU A 283 22.83 5.28 -1.47
CA GLU A 283 21.73 6.17 -1.09
C GLU A 283 22.11 7.64 -1.33
N SER A 284 21.13 8.48 -1.66
CA SER A 284 21.34 9.93 -1.86
C SER A 284 21.63 10.69 -0.57
N SER A 285 21.22 10.11 0.55
CA SER A 285 21.43 10.58 1.91
C SER A 285 21.45 9.38 2.84
N ALA A 286 22.04 9.54 4.01
CA ALA A 286 22.09 8.51 5.03
C ALA A 286 22.00 9.12 6.42
N GLU A 287 21.49 8.33 7.35
CA GLU A 287 21.50 8.59 8.77
C GLU A 287 22.21 7.43 9.49
N GLU A 288 23.09 7.77 10.42
CA GLU A 288 23.88 6.80 11.16
C GLU A 288 23.95 7.14 12.64
N THR A 289 23.72 6.12 13.46
CA THR A 289 23.89 6.20 14.91
C THR A 289 25.03 5.30 15.34
N PHE A 290 25.95 5.82 16.16
CA PHE A 290 27.07 5.06 16.70
C PHE A 290 27.55 5.64 18.04
N GLU A 291 28.13 4.79 18.89
CA GLU A 291 28.77 5.23 20.13
C GLU A 291 30.21 5.68 19.88
N VAL A 292 30.61 6.75 20.58
CA VAL A 292 31.98 7.25 20.58
C VAL A 292 32.52 7.28 22.00
N GLU A 293 33.76 6.80 22.19
CA GLU A 293 34.50 6.88 23.45
C GLU A 293 35.92 7.37 23.16
N GLY A 294 36.19 8.62 23.54
CA GLY A 294 37.50 9.25 23.40
C GLY A 294 38.53 8.72 24.41
N ASP A 295 39.81 8.67 23.98
CA ASP A 295 40.93 8.25 24.83
C ASP A 295 41.61 9.43 25.55
N GLY A 296 41.15 10.67 25.32
CA GLY A 296 41.70 11.90 25.87
C GLY A 296 43.08 12.30 25.34
N GLU A 297 43.65 11.54 24.40
CA GLU A 297 44.99 11.79 23.83
C GLU A 297 44.94 12.12 22.34
N ASN A 298 44.00 11.55 21.57
CA ASN A 298 43.91 11.71 20.13
C ASN A 298 42.49 12.08 19.64
N PRO A 299 42.36 12.86 18.55
CA PRO A 299 41.07 13.13 17.92
C PRO A 299 40.37 11.83 17.51
N VAL A 300 39.11 11.66 17.92
CA VAL A 300 38.33 10.48 17.58
C VAL A 300 37.86 10.56 16.14
N ARG A 301 38.00 9.46 15.39
CA ARG A 301 37.63 9.40 13.97
C ARG A 301 36.62 8.30 13.75
N HIS A 302 35.48 8.66 13.17
CA HIS A 302 34.48 7.73 12.69
C HIS A 302 34.45 7.73 11.16
N LEU A 303 34.17 6.58 10.58
CA LEU A 303 34.09 6.41 9.14
C LEU A 303 32.68 6.01 8.76
N LEU A 304 32.02 6.93 8.07
CA LEU A 304 30.66 6.78 7.61
C LEU A 304 30.53 5.62 6.61
N LYS A 305 29.32 5.04 6.51
CA LYS A 305 28.99 3.95 5.58
C LYS A 305 29.24 4.30 4.11
N HIS A 306 29.24 5.60 3.78
CA HIS A 306 29.37 6.10 2.42
C HIS A 306 30.74 6.76 2.17
N PRO A 307 31.54 6.28 1.20
CA PRO A 307 32.85 6.87 0.85
C PRO A 307 32.77 8.21 0.10
N SER A 308 31.59 8.78 -0.15
CA SER A 308 31.44 10.04 -0.87
C SER A 308 30.32 10.89 -0.28
N VAL A 309 30.70 11.96 0.43
CA VAL A 309 29.80 12.76 1.26
C VAL A 309 29.88 14.24 0.90
N LYS A 310 28.73 14.92 0.91
CA LYS A 310 28.67 16.39 0.85
C LYS A 310 28.84 16.95 2.25
N THR A 311 30.02 17.46 2.53
CA THR A 311 30.43 17.87 3.89
C THR A 311 29.56 19.00 4.46
N ASP A 312 28.99 19.85 3.60
CA ASP A 312 28.15 20.99 3.96
C ASP A 312 26.68 20.62 4.29
N SER A 313 26.30 19.36 4.09
CA SER A 313 24.94 18.86 4.36
C SER A 313 24.82 18.11 5.69
N ALA A 314 25.94 17.90 6.40
CA ALA A 314 25.96 17.05 7.58
C ALA A 314 25.39 17.76 8.81
N THR A 315 24.52 17.06 9.54
CA THR A 315 24.04 17.45 10.87
C THR A 315 24.49 16.38 11.85
N VAL A 316 25.18 16.76 12.93
CA VAL A 316 25.71 15.86 13.95
C VAL A 316 25.06 16.20 15.28
N VAL A 317 24.52 15.20 15.96
CA VAL A 317 23.90 15.30 17.28
C VAL A 317 24.67 14.37 18.22
N ILE A 318 25.06 14.85 19.40
CA ILE A 318 25.78 14.09 20.42
C ILE A 318 24.92 14.10 21.70
N ASP A 319 24.53 12.92 22.18
CA ASP A 319 23.65 12.76 23.36
C ASP A 319 22.37 13.63 23.31
N GLY A 320 21.79 13.78 22.11
CA GLY A 320 20.57 14.57 21.89
C GLY A 320 20.77 16.09 21.80
N PHE A 321 22.01 16.58 21.68
CA PHE A 321 22.34 17.99 21.45
C PHE A 321 23.05 18.20 20.11
N ASP A 322 22.64 19.22 19.34
CA ASP A 322 23.30 19.59 18.09
C ASP A 322 24.76 19.99 18.34
N ALA A 323 25.69 19.33 17.65
CA ALA A 323 27.11 19.68 17.71
C ALA A 323 27.40 20.92 16.86
N GLU A 324 28.22 21.83 17.38
CA GLU A 324 28.62 23.02 16.64
C GLU A 324 29.59 22.66 15.50
N PRO A 325 29.59 23.39 14.36
CA PRO A 325 30.44 23.05 13.21
C PRO A 325 31.96 23.06 13.45
N ASP A 326 32.44 23.59 14.58
CA ASP A 326 33.85 23.55 15.00
C ASP A 326 34.18 22.37 15.93
N GLU A 327 33.18 21.61 16.39
CA GLU A 327 33.33 20.41 17.23
C GLU A 327 33.69 19.16 16.40
N TYR A 328 33.55 19.22 15.08
CA TYR A 328 33.90 18.13 14.17
C TYR A 328 34.42 18.61 12.81
N GLU A 329 35.18 17.75 12.12
CA GLU A 329 35.62 17.92 10.74
C GLU A 329 35.18 16.70 9.93
N LEU A 330 34.30 16.93 8.95
CA LEU A 330 33.87 15.90 8.00
C LEU A 330 34.58 16.07 6.65
N THR A 331 35.20 15.00 6.17
CA THR A 331 35.86 14.97 4.85
C THR A 331 34.94 14.41 3.76
N GLU A 332 35.20 14.76 2.51
CA GLU A 332 34.45 14.23 1.34
C GLU A 332 34.46 12.71 1.24
N ASN A 333 35.46 12.05 1.84
CA ASN A 333 35.60 10.59 1.85
C ASN A 333 34.84 9.92 3.01
N GLY A 334 33.96 10.65 3.71
CA GLY A 334 33.15 10.15 4.80
C GLY A 334 33.90 9.93 6.12
N ILE A 335 35.07 10.55 6.31
CA ILE A 335 35.77 10.52 7.61
C ILE A 335 35.29 11.70 8.44
N LEU A 336 34.59 11.41 9.53
CA LEU A 336 34.20 12.35 10.58
C LEU A 336 35.26 12.34 11.68
N THR A 337 35.82 13.50 12.01
CA THR A 337 36.83 13.65 13.07
C THR A 337 36.30 14.60 14.13
N PHE A 338 36.16 14.14 15.36
CA PHE A 338 35.79 15.01 16.48
C PHE A 338 37.01 15.81 16.95
N THR A 339 36.86 17.11 17.13
CA THR A 339 37.95 17.99 17.56
C THR A 339 38.26 17.84 19.05
N ASP A 340 37.27 17.43 19.85
CA ASP A 340 37.44 17.08 21.26
C ASP A 340 37.88 15.60 21.43
N PRO A 341 39.09 15.32 21.95
CA PRO A 341 39.55 13.97 22.25
C PRO A 341 38.84 13.31 23.45
N ASP A 342 38.07 14.06 24.24
CA ASP A 342 37.28 13.57 25.39
C ASP A 342 35.78 13.34 25.03
N VAL A 343 35.41 13.37 23.74
CA VAL A 343 34.02 13.12 23.30
C VAL A 343 33.53 11.74 23.74
N PHE A 344 32.34 11.70 24.33
CA PHE A 344 31.68 10.48 24.79
C PHE A 344 30.17 10.61 24.59
N GLY A 345 29.53 9.54 24.10
CA GLY A 345 28.08 9.49 23.95
C GLY A 345 27.61 8.78 22.69
N GLU A 346 26.29 8.75 22.51
CA GLU A 346 25.66 8.32 21.26
C GLU A 346 25.68 9.49 20.27
N VAL A 347 26.24 9.23 19.08
CA VAL A 347 26.28 10.20 17.99
C VAL A 347 25.30 9.80 16.92
N GLU A 348 24.43 10.72 16.55
CA GLU A 348 23.55 10.63 15.39
C GLU A 348 24.06 11.61 14.32
N ILE A 349 24.30 11.13 13.11
CA ILE A 349 24.68 11.97 11.98
C ILE A 349 23.77 11.72 10.78
N SER A 350 23.25 12.80 10.20
CA SER A 350 22.54 12.79 8.92
C SER A 350 23.32 13.59 7.87
N TYR A 351 23.42 13.08 6.65
CA TYR A 351 24.20 13.72 5.58
C TYR A 351 23.75 13.31 4.16
N GLU A 352 24.01 14.16 3.16
CA GLU A 352 23.85 13.83 1.74
C GLU A 352 25.12 13.23 1.13
N THR A 353 24.95 12.34 0.15
CA THR A 353 26.07 11.76 -0.61
C THR A 353 26.37 12.56 -1.87
N ASN A 354 27.59 12.43 -2.38
CA ASN A 354 28.03 13.11 -3.61
C ASN A 354 28.04 12.17 -4.84
N TYR A 355 27.31 11.06 -4.81
CA TYR A 355 27.21 10.17 -5.96
C TYR A 355 26.46 10.84 -7.13
N PRO A 356 26.94 10.66 -8.37
CA PRO A 356 26.19 11.08 -9.55
C PRO A 356 24.85 10.31 -9.63
N PRO A 357 23.78 10.90 -10.18
CA PRO A 357 22.44 10.30 -10.18
C PRO A 357 22.38 8.86 -10.71
N GLU A 358 23.16 8.54 -11.74
CA GLU A 358 23.27 7.21 -12.35
C GLU A 358 23.90 6.15 -11.43
N LEU A 359 24.63 6.55 -10.38
CA LEU A 359 25.24 5.67 -9.40
C LEU A 359 24.51 5.68 -8.06
N ARG A 360 23.30 6.22 -8.01
CA ARG A 360 22.47 6.16 -6.81
C ARG A 360 21.64 4.88 -6.78
N THR A 361 21.39 4.38 -5.58
CA THR A 361 20.39 3.32 -5.36
C THR A 361 18.98 3.85 -5.54
N HIS A 362 18.03 2.94 -5.76
CA HIS A 362 16.62 3.27 -5.78
C HIS A 362 16.20 3.83 -4.40
N PRO A 363 15.45 4.95 -4.34
CA PRO A 363 15.03 5.58 -3.07
C PRO A 363 14.23 4.60 -2.19
N ASP A 364 13.24 3.92 -2.77
CA ASP A 364 12.46 2.90 -2.06
C ASP A 364 12.95 1.47 -2.36
N ARG A 365 14.27 1.23 -2.42
CA ARG A 365 14.87 -0.08 -2.78
C ARG A 365 14.24 -1.23 -1.99
N ASP A 366 14.21 -1.11 -0.68
CA ASP A 366 13.85 -2.23 0.19
C ASP A 366 12.36 -2.58 0.11
N VAL A 367 11.52 -1.64 -0.30
CA VAL A 367 10.08 -1.85 -0.43
C VAL A 367 9.68 -2.15 -1.87
N LEU A 368 10.02 -1.27 -2.82
CA LEU A 368 9.62 -1.44 -4.23
C LEU A 368 10.44 -2.52 -4.91
N LEU A 369 11.78 -2.48 -4.86
CA LEU A 369 12.61 -3.50 -5.50
C LEU A 369 12.66 -4.81 -4.70
N GLY A 370 12.47 -4.74 -3.37
CA GLY A 370 12.30 -5.93 -2.53
C GLY A 370 11.07 -6.77 -2.94
N LYS A 371 9.99 -6.11 -3.38
CA LYS A 371 8.76 -6.76 -3.86
C LYS A 371 8.71 -6.93 -5.38
N HIS A 372 9.45 -6.11 -6.12
CA HIS A 372 9.59 -6.17 -7.57
C HIS A 372 11.06 -6.36 -7.95
N PRO A 373 11.63 -7.57 -7.78
CA PRO A 373 13.03 -7.81 -8.10
C PRO A 373 13.31 -7.48 -9.57
N LEU A 374 14.36 -6.69 -9.82
CA LEU A 374 14.69 -6.20 -11.17
C LEU A 374 15.01 -7.34 -12.14
N GLU A 375 15.55 -8.45 -11.65
CA GLU A 375 15.77 -9.69 -12.41
C GLU A 375 14.50 -10.32 -12.98
N THR A 376 13.33 -9.97 -12.44
CA THR A 376 12.02 -10.42 -12.89
C THR A 376 11.29 -9.30 -13.65
N PHE A 377 11.20 -8.11 -13.04
CA PHE A 377 10.36 -7.01 -13.52
C PHE A 377 11.08 -6.00 -14.41
N GLY A 378 12.38 -5.78 -14.22
CA GLY A 378 13.12 -4.74 -14.93
C GLY A 378 12.70 -3.34 -14.53
N CYS A 379 13.17 -2.33 -15.25
CA CYS A 379 12.92 -0.92 -14.95
C CYS A 379 11.80 -0.34 -15.81
N THR A 380 11.73 -0.78 -17.07
CA THR A 380 10.81 -0.23 -18.07
C THR A 380 9.33 -0.45 -17.78
N PRO A 381 8.88 -1.53 -17.11
CA PRO A 381 7.47 -1.67 -16.78
C PRO A 381 6.96 -0.63 -15.77
N CYS A 382 7.84 -0.13 -14.90
CA CYS A 382 7.54 0.88 -13.90
C CYS A 382 7.78 2.29 -14.45
N HIS A 383 8.96 2.54 -15.02
CA HIS A 383 9.37 3.89 -15.43
C HIS A 383 9.06 4.22 -16.90
N GLY A 384 8.64 3.26 -17.73
CA GLY A 384 8.59 3.45 -19.18
C GLY A 384 9.98 3.45 -19.82
N GLY A 385 10.14 4.13 -20.95
CA GLY A 385 11.40 4.18 -21.70
C GLY A 385 11.57 3.03 -22.69
N GLN A 386 12.78 2.94 -23.25
CA GLN A 386 13.21 1.97 -24.26
C GLN A 386 14.30 1.07 -23.66
N GLY A 387 13.91 -0.09 -23.13
CA GLY A 387 14.83 -1.00 -22.42
C GLY A 387 16.05 -1.46 -23.23
N TYR A 388 15.96 -1.43 -24.56
CA TYR A 388 17.06 -1.77 -25.46
C TYR A 388 18.07 -0.65 -25.71
N GLY A 389 17.74 0.57 -25.29
CA GLY A 389 18.55 1.75 -25.57
C GLY A 389 19.98 1.58 -25.07
N LEU A 390 20.94 1.91 -25.92
CA LEU A 390 22.36 1.87 -25.60
C LEU A 390 22.89 3.24 -25.15
N THR A 391 22.10 4.29 -25.30
CA THR A 391 22.46 5.64 -24.87
C THR A 391 21.33 6.21 -24.02
N ALA A 392 21.64 7.14 -23.11
CA ALA A 392 20.62 7.84 -22.32
C ALA A 392 19.53 8.45 -23.23
N LYS A 393 19.93 9.11 -24.33
CA LYS A 393 18.98 9.68 -25.31
C LYS A 393 18.02 8.63 -25.88
N SER A 394 18.52 7.47 -26.28
CA SER A 394 17.69 6.40 -26.86
C SER A 394 16.89 5.63 -25.80
N ALA A 395 17.47 5.38 -24.63
CA ALA A 395 16.87 4.59 -23.56
C ALA A 395 15.75 5.39 -22.86
N HIS A 396 15.97 6.68 -22.65
CA HIS A 396 14.95 7.56 -22.07
C HIS A 396 13.93 8.05 -23.10
N ALA A 397 14.23 7.89 -24.39
CA ALA A 397 13.43 8.39 -25.51
C ALA A 397 13.11 9.89 -25.38
N LEU A 398 14.15 10.71 -25.18
CA LEU A 398 14.07 12.16 -24.94
C LEU A 398 13.44 12.98 -26.08
N THR A 399 13.18 12.39 -27.24
CA THR A 399 12.55 13.07 -28.38
C THR A 399 11.46 12.19 -28.97
N HIS A 400 10.20 12.52 -28.69
CA HIS A 400 9.02 11.83 -29.25
C HIS A 400 9.06 11.74 -30.79
N LYS A 401 9.67 12.72 -31.45
CA LYS A 401 9.85 12.76 -32.91
C LYS A 401 10.83 11.71 -33.46
N GLU A 402 11.82 11.27 -32.67
CA GLU A 402 12.85 10.30 -33.10
C GLU A 402 12.64 8.89 -32.50
N TYR A 403 12.03 8.78 -31.31
CA TYR A 403 11.84 7.52 -30.59
C TYR A 403 10.36 7.37 -30.20
N TRP A 404 9.58 6.71 -31.06
CA TRP A 404 8.13 6.84 -31.15
C TRP A 404 7.27 6.03 -30.15
N LEU A 405 7.83 5.12 -29.34
CA LEU A 405 6.98 4.10 -28.70
C LEU A 405 6.70 4.31 -27.20
N THR A 406 7.69 4.67 -26.38
CA THR A 406 7.53 4.82 -24.91
C THR A 406 8.65 5.69 -24.31
N PRO A 407 8.41 6.97 -23.94
CA PRO A 407 9.37 7.76 -23.15
C PRO A 407 9.46 7.24 -21.71
N VAL A 408 10.52 7.59 -20.99
CA VAL A 408 10.52 7.46 -19.53
C VAL A 408 9.50 8.45 -18.97
N LEU A 409 8.56 7.92 -18.17
CA LEU A 409 7.50 8.69 -17.56
C LEU A 409 8.10 9.66 -16.54
N GLY A 410 7.56 10.87 -16.52
CA GLY A 410 8.00 11.91 -15.61
C GLY A 410 9.31 12.60 -15.94
N MET A 411 9.95 12.31 -17.08
CA MET A 411 11.10 13.08 -17.55
C MET A 411 10.69 14.25 -18.47
N ASP A 412 11.44 15.34 -18.37
CA ASP A 412 11.42 16.44 -19.33
C ASP A 412 12.20 16.05 -20.60
N GLU A 413 11.59 16.30 -21.76
CA GLU A 413 12.12 15.90 -23.07
C GLU A 413 13.35 16.71 -23.51
N HIS A 414 13.56 17.91 -22.96
CA HIS A 414 14.67 18.78 -23.34
C HIS A 414 15.92 18.54 -22.48
N THR A 415 15.73 18.26 -21.19
CA THR A 415 16.77 18.13 -20.19
C THR A 415 17.09 16.68 -19.85
N GLY A 416 16.14 15.75 -20.08
CA GLY A 416 16.26 14.34 -19.69
C GLY A 416 16.32 14.11 -18.19
N ARG A 417 15.80 15.06 -17.41
CA ARG A 417 15.68 15.01 -15.95
C ARG A 417 14.22 14.86 -15.55
N THR A 418 13.97 14.34 -14.36
CA THR A 418 12.62 14.32 -13.78
C THR A 418 12.05 15.74 -13.77
N SER A 419 10.84 15.88 -14.28
CA SER A 419 10.08 17.12 -14.27
C SER A 419 9.11 17.08 -13.09
N GLU A 420 9.10 18.12 -12.25
CA GLU A 420 8.12 18.25 -11.18
C GLU A 420 6.68 18.19 -11.71
N GLU A 421 6.44 18.68 -12.93
CA GLU A 421 5.13 18.69 -13.57
C GLU A 421 4.66 17.28 -13.98
N LYS A 422 5.60 16.38 -14.29
CA LYS A 422 5.28 15.07 -14.91
C LYS A 422 5.68 13.88 -14.03
N LYS A 423 6.39 14.09 -12.92
CA LYS A 423 6.98 13.02 -12.08
C LYS A 423 5.96 11.95 -11.67
N GLY A 424 4.72 12.35 -11.36
CA GLY A 424 3.63 11.46 -10.99
C GLY A 424 3.24 10.46 -12.09
N TYR A 425 3.57 10.71 -13.36
CA TYR A 425 3.27 9.75 -14.44
C TYR A 425 3.93 8.40 -14.26
N MET A 426 5.03 8.28 -13.51
CA MET A 426 5.62 6.97 -13.19
C MET A 426 4.63 6.07 -12.45
N GLU A 427 3.80 6.65 -11.58
CA GLU A 427 2.80 5.92 -10.79
C GLU A 427 1.71 5.30 -11.66
N SER A 428 1.42 5.89 -12.83
CA SER A 428 0.39 5.39 -13.76
C SER A 428 0.63 3.94 -14.20
N ASN A 429 1.87 3.47 -14.19
CA ASN A 429 2.20 2.09 -14.52
C ASN A 429 1.87 1.09 -13.41
N CYS A 430 1.78 1.52 -12.14
CA CYS A 430 1.47 0.62 -11.02
C CYS A 430 0.10 -0.07 -11.23
N ARG A 431 -0.89 0.69 -11.74
CA ARG A 431 -2.23 0.16 -12.04
C ARG A 431 -2.23 -1.00 -13.04
N ARG A 432 -1.24 -1.07 -13.94
CA ARG A 432 -1.20 -2.11 -14.98
C ARG A 432 -0.92 -3.51 -14.43
N CYS A 433 -0.41 -3.60 -13.21
CA CYS A 433 -0.24 -4.86 -12.46
C CYS A 433 -1.13 -4.93 -11.21
N HIS A 434 -1.52 -3.79 -10.63
CA HIS A 434 -2.36 -3.67 -9.43
C HIS A 434 -3.78 -3.18 -9.75
N ASP A 435 -4.36 -3.62 -10.87
CA ASP A 435 -5.70 -3.17 -11.24
C ASP A 435 -6.74 -3.57 -10.18
N GLY A 436 -7.67 -2.66 -9.91
CA GLY A 436 -8.70 -2.81 -8.87
C GLY A 436 -8.26 -2.49 -7.43
N VAL A 437 -6.98 -2.23 -7.18
CA VAL A 437 -6.47 -1.79 -5.86
C VAL A 437 -6.65 -0.27 -5.71
N MET A 438 -7.25 0.18 -4.59
CA MET A 438 -7.51 1.61 -4.37
C MET A 438 -6.34 2.39 -3.78
N LYS A 439 -5.46 1.73 -3.01
CA LYS A 439 -4.32 2.34 -2.31
C LYS A 439 -3.15 1.36 -2.31
N LEU A 440 -1.94 1.78 -2.66
CA LEU A 440 -0.74 0.93 -2.68
C LEU A 440 0.07 1.09 -1.39
N ASP A 441 -0.55 0.79 -0.24
CA ASP A 441 -0.04 1.04 1.11
C ASP A 441 0.78 -0.10 1.73
N TYR A 442 1.49 -0.87 0.90
CA TYR A 442 2.19 -2.08 1.30
C TYR A 442 3.50 -1.85 2.10
N GLY A 443 3.70 -0.68 2.69
CA GLY A 443 4.84 -0.33 3.52
C GLY A 443 4.44 0.64 4.62
N VAL A 444 5.33 0.81 5.59
CA VAL A 444 5.20 1.86 6.60
C VAL A 444 6.27 2.90 6.35
N ASP A 445 5.91 4.14 6.57
CA ASP A 445 6.86 5.23 6.71
C ASP A 445 7.80 4.92 7.89
N PRO A 446 9.14 4.91 7.69
CA PRO A 446 10.08 4.52 8.74
C PRO A 446 10.08 5.43 9.97
N GLU A 447 9.72 6.71 9.81
CA GLU A 447 9.75 7.72 10.88
C GLU A 447 8.46 7.66 11.72
N THR A 448 7.32 7.48 11.06
CA THR A 448 5.99 7.56 11.69
C THR A 448 5.35 6.19 11.94
N ASN A 449 5.90 5.12 11.33
CA ASN A 449 5.32 3.78 11.31
C ASN A 449 3.87 3.74 10.77
N ALA A 450 3.50 4.75 9.96
CA ALA A 450 2.19 4.87 9.33
C ALA A 450 2.20 4.24 7.93
N PRO A 451 1.09 3.65 7.45
CA PRO A 451 1.03 3.12 6.09
C PRO A 451 1.38 4.19 5.03
N LYS A 452 2.36 3.90 4.16
CA LYS A 452 2.81 4.80 3.09
C LYS A 452 2.24 4.36 1.75
N ASP A 453 1.51 5.24 1.07
CA ASP A 453 1.07 5.02 -0.32
C ASP A 453 2.22 5.34 -1.28
N TYR A 454 2.63 4.36 -2.11
CA TYR A 454 3.71 4.52 -3.08
C TYR A 454 3.24 5.05 -4.44
N ALA A 455 1.94 5.34 -4.59
CA ALA A 455 1.36 5.89 -5.80
C ALA A 455 0.27 6.94 -5.48
N GLU A 456 0.64 7.96 -4.70
CA GLU A 456 -0.29 8.95 -4.17
C GLU A 456 -1.04 9.73 -5.28
N ASP A 457 -0.35 10.17 -6.34
CA ASP A 457 -0.98 10.90 -7.46
C ASP A 457 -1.96 9.99 -8.22
N LEU A 458 -1.62 8.70 -8.40
CA LEU A 458 -2.51 7.73 -9.01
C LEU A 458 -3.73 7.46 -8.12
N THR A 459 -3.53 7.23 -6.82
CA THR A 459 -4.60 7.01 -5.84
C THR A 459 -5.54 8.22 -5.80
N LYS A 460 -4.97 9.42 -5.74
CA LYS A 460 -5.72 10.68 -5.78
C LYS A 460 -6.48 10.83 -7.10
N GLY A 461 -5.85 10.51 -8.23
CA GLY A 461 -6.49 10.52 -9.54
C GLY A 461 -7.67 9.57 -9.64
N MET A 462 -7.53 8.35 -9.10
CA MET A 462 -8.61 7.36 -9.01
C MET A 462 -9.78 7.86 -8.15
N ALA A 463 -9.48 8.43 -6.98
CA ALA A 463 -10.49 9.01 -6.10
C ALA A 463 -11.23 10.16 -6.79
N LEU A 464 -10.52 11.12 -7.37
CA LEU A 464 -11.12 12.25 -8.09
C LEU A 464 -11.97 11.81 -9.29
N PHE A 465 -11.53 10.80 -10.04
CA PHE A 465 -12.27 10.30 -11.19
C PHE A 465 -13.60 9.64 -10.80
N GLU A 466 -13.64 8.96 -9.65
CA GLU A 466 -14.87 8.44 -9.04
C GLU A 466 -15.71 9.60 -8.47
N ASP A 467 -15.11 10.50 -7.69
CA ASP A 467 -15.82 11.55 -6.94
C ASP A 467 -16.40 12.67 -7.82
N LEU A 468 -15.78 12.93 -8.98
CA LEU A 468 -16.31 13.87 -9.98
C LEU A 468 -17.24 13.18 -10.99
N GLY A 469 -17.38 11.85 -10.92
CA GLY A 469 -18.27 11.09 -11.79
C GLY A 469 -17.84 11.04 -13.26
N CYS A 470 -16.54 11.13 -13.55
CA CYS A 470 -16.03 11.11 -14.92
C CYS A 470 -16.46 9.85 -15.69
N HIS A 471 -16.54 8.70 -14.99
CA HIS A 471 -17.04 7.44 -15.54
C HIS A 471 -18.52 7.47 -15.95
N GLY A 472 -19.31 8.45 -15.48
CA GLY A 472 -20.72 8.60 -15.84
C GLY A 472 -20.90 9.06 -17.29
N CYS A 473 -19.99 9.92 -17.77
CA CYS A 473 -19.99 10.40 -19.15
C CYS A 473 -19.01 9.64 -20.04
N HIS A 474 -17.86 9.18 -19.51
CA HIS A 474 -16.83 8.51 -20.29
C HIS A 474 -16.91 6.98 -20.18
N ALA A 475 -16.75 6.28 -21.30
CA ALA A 475 -16.54 4.84 -21.28
C ALA A 475 -15.10 4.55 -20.85
N VAL A 476 -14.92 3.63 -19.90
CA VAL A 476 -13.62 3.19 -19.39
C VAL A 476 -13.75 1.73 -18.97
N GLU A 477 -12.86 0.86 -19.44
CA GLU A 477 -12.78 -0.54 -18.99
C GLU A 477 -12.51 -0.60 -17.47
N GLY A 478 -13.04 -1.61 -16.77
CA GLY A 478 -12.99 -1.69 -15.30
C GLY A 478 -14.04 -0.83 -14.57
N TYR A 479 -14.24 0.44 -14.93
CA TYR A 479 -15.31 1.28 -14.36
C TYR A 479 -16.66 1.05 -15.02
N SER A 480 -16.68 0.76 -16.33
CA SER A 480 -17.92 0.52 -17.08
C SER A 480 -18.46 -0.90 -16.92
N ALA A 481 -17.66 -1.81 -16.34
CA ALA A 481 -18.08 -3.17 -15.99
C ALA A 481 -18.72 -3.27 -14.59
N ILE A 482 -18.66 -2.20 -13.80
CA ILE A 482 -19.31 -2.13 -12.49
C ILE A 482 -20.73 -1.62 -12.72
N ASP A 483 -21.65 -2.52 -13.04
CA ASP A 483 -23.08 -2.25 -13.33
C ASP A 483 -23.87 -1.57 -12.18
N LYS A 484 -23.21 -1.25 -11.04
CA LYS A 484 -23.81 -0.70 -9.83
C LYS A 484 -23.06 0.47 -9.22
N ILE A 485 -22.17 1.17 -9.94
CA ILE A 485 -21.60 2.41 -9.38
C ILE A 485 -22.73 3.40 -9.20
N ALA A 486 -22.96 3.82 -7.94
CA ALA A 486 -23.96 4.82 -7.62
C ALA A 486 -23.69 6.11 -8.41
N LYS A 487 -24.76 6.76 -8.85
CA LYS A 487 -24.71 8.05 -9.51
C LYS A 487 -24.16 9.08 -8.52
N VAL A 488 -23.14 9.84 -8.92
CA VAL A 488 -22.47 10.84 -8.07
C VAL A 488 -23.38 12.03 -7.77
N GLY A 489 -24.21 12.41 -8.74
CA GLY A 489 -25.22 13.43 -8.58
C GLY A 489 -26.47 12.88 -7.88
N PRO A 490 -27.16 13.69 -7.05
CA PRO A 490 -28.40 13.27 -6.40
C PRO A 490 -29.48 12.94 -7.42
N SER A 491 -30.42 12.08 -7.04
CA SER A 491 -31.58 11.76 -7.87
C SER A 491 -32.40 13.01 -8.16
N LEU A 492 -32.58 13.31 -9.45
CA LEU A 492 -33.42 14.41 -9.93
C LEU A 492 -34.87 13.96 -10.12
N ASN A 493 -35.17 12.69 -9.88
CA ASN A 493 -36.54 12.21 -9.76
C ASN A 493 -37.28 13.09 -8.74
N LYS A 494 -38.44 13.62 -9.15
CA LYS A 494 -39.32 14.47 -8.32
C LYS A 494 -38.72 15.82 -7.90
N ILE A 495 -37.66 16.30 -8.56
CA ILE A 495 -36.96 17.53 -8.15
C ILE A 495 -37.87 18.77 -8.10
N GLY A 496 -38.91 18.84 -8.94
CA GLY A 496 -39.85 19.96 -8.98
C GLY A 496 -40.58 20.23 -7.66
N SER A 497 -40.76 19.20 -6.83
CA SER A 497 -41.38 19.33 -5.49
C SER A 497 -40.36 19.51 -4.37
N LYS A 498 -39.06 19.29 -4.65
CA LYS A 498 -37.97 19.37 -3.65
C LYS A 498 -37.45 20.80 -3.50
N VAL A 499 -37.21 21.47 -4.64
CA VAL A 499 -36.47 22.73 -4.69
C VAL A 499 -37.29 23.90 -5.23
N ASN A 500 -36.91 25.11 -4.86
CA ASN A 500 -37.49 26.33 -5.41
C ASN A 500 -37.07 26.50 -6.88
N GLN A 501 -38.01 26.83 -7.77
CA GLN A 501 -37.74 26.97 -9.21
C GLN A 501 -36.63 28.00 -9.51
N ALA A 502 -36.68 29.18 -8.87
CA ALA A 502 -35.65 30.21 -9.04
C ALA A 502 -34.26 29.73 -8.57
N TRP A 503 -34.21 28.87 -7.56
CA TRP A 503 -32.95 28.26 -7.14
C TRP A 503 -32.45 27.26 -8.20
N LEU A 504 -33.33 26.42 -8.74
CA LEU A 504 -32.97 25.41 -9.74
C LEU A 504 -32.36 26.04 -11.00
N GLU A 505 -32.98 27.11 -11.50
CA GLU A 505 -32.47 27.88 -12.64
C GLU A 505 -31.06 28.43 -12.34
N ASN A 506 -30.87 29.10 -11.19
CA ASN A 506 -29.58 29.66 -10.81
C ASN A 506 -28.50 28.59 -10.54
N TRP A 507 -28.88 27.43 -10.00
CA TRP A 507 -27.98 26.31 -9.75
C TRP A 507 -27.43 25.71 -11.04
N ILE A 508 -28.30 25.48 -12.04
CA ILE A 508 -27.87 24.99 -13.37
C ILE A 508 -27.01 26.04 -14.07
N LYS A 509 -27.33 27.32 -13.88
CA LYS A 509 -26.64 28.46 -14.49
C LYS A 509 -25.19 28.60 -14.03
N LYS A 510 -24.98 28.60 -12.72
CA LYS A 510 -23.70 28.94 -12.09
C LYS A 510 -23.57 28.33 -10.69
N PRO A 511 -23.37 27.00 -10.59
CA PRO A 511 -23.41 26.29 -9.31
C PRO A 511 -22.35 26.82 -8.33
N GLU A 512 -21.18 27.23 -8.82
CA GLU A 512 -20.07 27.76 -8.01
C GLU A 512 -20.38 29.12 -7.35
N ALA A 513 -21.34 29.89 -7.88
CA ALA A 513 -21.79 31.13 -7.24
C ALA A 513 -22.60 30.86 -5.96
N TYR A 514 -23.23 29.69 -5.88
CA TYR A 514 -23.95 29.23 -4.70
C TYR A 514 -23.02 28.46 -3.76
N LEU A 515 -22.24 27.51 -4.27
CA LEU A 515 -21.28 26.67 -3.53
C LEU A 515 -19.91 26.66 -4.23
N PRO A 516 -18.92 27.44 -3.75
CA PRO A 516 -17.63 27.61 -4.43
C PRO A 516 -16.86 26.33 -4.75
N HIS A 517 -16.98 25.30 -3.91
CA HIS A 517 -16.26 24.02 -4.06
C HIS A 517 -17.19 22.86 -4.49
N THR A 518 -18.27 23.16 -5.21
CA THR A 518 -19.21 22.14 -5.66
C THR A 518 -18.61 21.18 -6.70
N THR A 519 -19.00 19.90 -6.61
CA THR A 519 -18.71 18.88 -7.63
C THR A 519 -19.65 18.96 -8.84
N MET A 520 -20.76 19.71 -8.77
CA MET A 520 -21.63 19.96 -9.91
C MET A 520 -20.87 20.84 -10.91
N PRO A 521 -20.55 20.35 -12.12
CA PRO A 521 -19.71 21.12 -13.02
C PRO A 521 -20.53 22.17 -13.76
N ASN A 522 -19.85 23.22 -14.21
CA ASN A 522 -20.47 24.30 -14.97
C ASN A 522 -20.53 23.93 -16.46
N PHE A 523 -21.74 23.80 -17.00
CA PHE A 523 -21.99 23.53 -18.42
C PHE A 523 -22.07 24.81 -19.28
N PHE A 524 -22.17 25.99 -18.65
CA PHE A 524 -22.46 27.30 -19.26
C PHE A 524 -21.51 28.44 -18.79
N PRO A 525 -20.18 28.31 -18.93
CA PRO A 525 -19.21 29.20 -18.27
C PRO A 525 -19.12 30.64 -18.84
N VAL A 526 -19.59 30.91 -20.07
CA VAL A 526 -19.54 32.28 -20.65
C VAL A 526 -20.72 33.10 -20.15
N GLU A 527 -20.48 33.96 -19.17
CA GLU A 527 -21.48 34.86 -18.54
C GLU A 527 -22.73 34.16 -17.97
N GLY A 528 -22.71 32.82 -17.88
CA GLY A 528 -23.78 32.00 -17.30
C GLY A 528 -24.99 31.81 -18.22
N MET A 529 -24.96 32.13 -19.51
CA MET A 529 -26.15 31.99 -20.36
C MET A 529 -25.78 31.49 -21.75
N SER A 530 -26.53 30.51 -22.22
CA SER A 530 -26.44 30.00 -23.58
C SER A 530 -27.84 29.91 -24.15
N GLN A 531 -28.06 30.60 -25.27
CA GLN A 531 -29.31 30.56 -26.01
C GLN A 531 -29.06 29.98 -27.40
N VAL A 532 -30.03 29.21 -27.89
CA VAL A 532 -30.03 28.70 -29.26
C VAL A 532 -30.91 29.60 -30.12
N VAL A 533 -30.29 30.29 -31.07
CA VAL A 533 -30.94 31.09 -32.11
C VAL A 533 -31.20 30.21 -33.33
N TYR A 534 -32.47 30.04 -33.66
CA TYR A 534 -32.92 29.32 -34.84
C TYR A 534 -33.17 30.32 -35.97
N LEU A 535 -32.52 30.12 -37.11
CA LEU A 535 -32.62 31.00 -38.28
C LEU A 535 -33.59 30.43 -39.32
N ASN A 536 -34.20 31.32 -40.11
CA ASN A 536 -35.18 30.94 -41.15
C ASN A 536 -34.58 30.05 -42.25
N ASN A 537 -33.26 30.10 -42.43
CA ASN A 537 -32.53 29.26 -43.39
C ASN A 537 -32.27 27.84 -42.85
N GLY A 538 -32.70 27.52 -41.62
CA GLY A 538 -32.49 26.25 -40.95
C GLY A 538 -31.16 26.14 -40.18
N GLU A 539 -30.33 27.17 -40.19
CA GLU A 539 -29.12 27.22 -39.38
C GLU A 539 -29.46 27.48 -37.90
N GLN A 540 -28.59 27.00 -37.01
CA GLN A 540 -28.67 27.22 -35.58
C GLN A 540 -27.37 27.83 -35.09
N ARG A 541 -27.47 28.75 -34.13
CA ARG A 541 -26.32 29.34 -33.44
C ARG A 541 -26.56 29.33 -31.95
N THR A 542 -25.54 28.90 -31.21
CA THR A 542 -25.55 28.87 -29.76
C THR A 542 -24.63 29.96 -29.23
N GLY A 543 -25.10 30.77 -28.28
CA GLY A 543 -24.29 31.80 -27.63
C GLY A 543 -25.13 32.76 -26.80
N LEU A 544 -24.48 33.78 -26.23
CA LEU A 544 -25.15 34.86 -25.51
C LEU A 544 -25.80 35.83 -26.49
N VAL A 545 -27.12 35.98 -26.39
CA VAL A 545 -27.91 36.85 -27.26
C VAL A 545 -28.17 38.17 -26.55
N THR A 546 -27.83 39.27 -27.22
CA THR A 546 -28.20 40.63 -26.82
C THR A 546 -29.08 41.26 -27.90
N GLU A 547 -30.11 41.97 -27.48
CA GLU A 547 -31.04 42.67 -28.37
C GLU A 547 -30.66 44.15 -28.48
N THR A 548 -30.46 44.62 -29.71
CA THR A 548 -30.17 46.04 -29.99
C THR A 548 -31.02 46.53 -31.16
N GLY A 549 -32.14 47.18 -30.87
CA GLY A 549 -33.02 47.75 -31.90
C GLY A 549 -33.73 46.68 -32.75
N GLU A 550 -33.38 46.58 -34.04
CA GLU A 550 -33.95 45.59 -34.99
C GLU A 550 -33.06 44.35 -35.21
N GLU A 551 -31.97 44.22 -34.44
CA GLU A 551 -30.98 43.16 -34.59
C GLU A 551 -30.73 42.41 -33.27
N TYR A 552 -30.34 41.15 -33.40
CA TYR A 552 -29.82 40.30 -32.35
C TYR A 552 -28.31 40.11 -32.57
N THR A 553 -27.51 40.30 -31.51
CA THR A 553 -26.09 39.93 -31.51
C THR A 553 -25.89 38.67 -30.69
N VAL A 554 -25.35 37.63 -31.31
CA VAL A 554 -25.00 36.35 -30.67
C VAL A 554 -23.50 36.30 -30.47
N LYS A 555 -23.06 36.34 -29.22
CA LYS A 555 -21.66 36.17 -28.81
C LYS A 555 -21.43 34.71 -28.44
N THR A 556 -20.67 33.99 -29.26
CA THR A 556 -20.34 32.58 -29.01
C THR A 556 -19.30 32.43 -27.91
N ASP A 557 -19.12 31.20 -27.41
CA ASP A 557 -18.19 30.91 -26.32
C ASP A 557 -16.73 31.30 -26.62
N ASP A 558 -16.33 31.27 -27.90
CA ASP A 558 -15.01 31.71 -28.39
C ASP A 558 -14.87 33.25 -28.51
N GLY A 559 -15.90 34.00 -28.14
CA GLY A 559 -15.95 35.47 -28.24
C GLY A 559 -16.35 36.01 -29.61
N THR A 560 -16.63 35.15 -30.60
CA THR A 560 -17.09 35.61 -31.92
C THR A 560 -18.50 36.19 -31.85
N GLU A 561 -18.70 37.37 -32.43
CA GLU A 561 -20.02 38.01 -32.49
C GLU A 561 -20.66 37.83 -33.88
N TYR A 562 -21.93 37.40 -33.89
CA TYR A 562 -22.75 37.28 -35.08
C TYR A 562 -23.97 38.20 -34.96
N GLN A 563 -24.22 38.99 -35.99
CA GLN A 563 -25.41 39.84 -36.04
C GLN A 563 -26.46 39.25 -36.97
N TYR A 564 -27.68 39.18 -36.48
CA TYR A 564 -28.86 38.70 -37.21
C TYR A 564 -29.96 39.72 -37.12
N LYS A 565 -30.65 39.97 -38.23
CA LYS A 565 -31.86 40.78 -38.17
C LYS A 565 -32.98 39.97 -37.53
N LYS A 566 -33.90 40.66 -36.83
CA LYS A 566 -35.05 40.01 -36.19
C LYS A 566 -35.89 39.18 -37.15
N ASP A 567 -36.03 39.60 -38.41
CA ASP A 567 -36.77 38.88 -39.44
C ASP A 567 -36.04 37.65 -39.98
N GLU A 568 -34.76 37.46 -39.68
CA GLU A 568 -33.97 36.26 -40.00
C GLU A 568 -34.06 35.19 -38.92
N VAL A 569 -34.49 35.55 -37.72
CA VAL A 569 -34.61 34.67 -36.55
C VAL A 569 -36.03 34.11 -36.42
N THR A 570 -36.14 32.78 -36.39
CA THR A 570 -37.40 32.07 -36.18
C THR A 570 -37.79 31.99 -34.70
N ARG A 571 -36.84 31.62 -33.82
CA ARG A 571 -37.04 31.55 -32.37
C ARG A 571 -35.70 31.59 -31.63
N ILE A 572 -35.73 32.01 -30.37
CA ILE A 572 -34.59 31.98 -29.45
C ILE A 572 -35.01 31.12 -28.26
N VAL A 573 -34.22 30.10 -27.94
CA VAL A 573 -34.46 29.19 -26.81
C VAL A 573 -33.40 29.45 -25.76
N ASP A 574 -33.81 29.63 -24.51
CA ASP A 574 -32.91 29.65 -23.36
C ASP A 574 -32.65 28.21 -22.89
N GLU A 575 -31.40 27.74 -22.99
CA GLU A 575 -31.07 26.36 -22.65
C GLU A 575 -31.25 26.07 -21.15
N VAL A 576 -30.81 26.98 -20.28
CA VAL A 576 -30.87 26.83 -18.83
C VAL A 576 -32.32 26.83 -18.35
N LYS A 577 -33.13 27.80 -18.78
CA LYS A 577 -34.56 27.86 -18.41
C LYS A 577 -35.34 26.67 -18.95
N SER A 578 -35.01 26.19 -20.15
CA SER A 578 -35.67 25.02 -20.73
C SER A 578 -35.36 23.74 -19.95
N ILE A 579 -34.09 23.52 -19.56
CA ILE A 579 -33.70 22.40 -18.69
C ILE A 579 -34.40 22.52 -17.33
N ALA A 580 -34.37 23.69 -16.71
CA ALA A 580 -35.01 23.92 -15.41
C ALA A 580 -36.52 23.71 -15.48
N ALA A 581 -37.19 24.15 -16.54
CA ALA A 581 -38.63 23.94 -16.76
C ALA A 581 -38.97 22.46 -16.93
N TYR A 582 -38.15 21.71 -17.67
CA TYR A 582 -38.31 20.26 -17.81
C TYR A 582 -38.19 19.54 -16.46
N LEU A 583 -37.15 19.86 -15.68
CA LEU A 583 -36.92 19.27 -14.36
C LEU A 583 -37.98 19.70 -13.34
N ALA A 584 -38.46 20.94 -13.38
CA ALA A 584 -39.51 21.45 -12.49
C ALA A 584 -40.86 20.73 -12.70
N ASN A 585 -41.08 20.13 -13.88
CA ASN A 585 -42.28 19.34 -14.16
C ASN A 585 -42.21 17.90 -13.60
N MET A 586 -41.09 17.51 -13.00
CA MET A 586 -40.95 16.25 -12.26
C MET A 586 -41.43 16.45 -10.82
N THR A 587 -42.73 16.33 -10.59
CA THR A 587 -43.35 16.57 -9.27
C THR A 587 -43.64 15.29 -8.49
N ASP A 588 -43.84 15.44 -7.18
CA ASP A 588 -44.37 14.44 -6.27
C ASP A 588 -45.64 14.97 -5.61
N GLN A 589 -46.79 14.45 -6.04
CA GLN A 589 -48.08 14.91 -5.58
C GLN A 589 -48.28 14.70 -4.07
N GLU A 590 -47.73 13.64 -3.47
CA GLU A 590 -47.86 13.42 -2.03
C GLU A 590 -47.10 14.50 -1.23
N LEU A 591 -45.95 14.95 -1.75
CA LEU A 591 -45.15 16.01 -1.16
C LEU A 591 -45.76 17.40 -1.34
N ASP A 592 -46.36 17.66 -2.50
CA ASP A 592 -47.03 18.91 -2.81
C ASP A 592 -48.31 19.10 -1.98
N ASP A 593 -49.02 18.00 -1.68
CA ASP A 593 -50.24 18.01 -0.86
C ASP A 593 -49.96 18.08 0.66
N LEU A 594 -48.71 17.88 1.09
CA LEU A 594 -48.29 18.02 2.48
C LEU A 594 -48.38 19.49 2.95
N SER A 595 -48.73 19.68 4.23
CA SER A 595 -48.75 21.00 4.88
C SER A 595 -47.99 20.92 6.20
N VAL A 596 -46.66 21.00 6.13
CA VAL A 596 -45.83 20.98 7.34
C VAL A 596 -45.93 22.32 8.06
N ASN A 597 -46.50 22.28 9.27
CA ASN A 597 -46.50 23.40 10.19
C ASN A 597 -45.27 23.30 11.12
N TYR A 598 -44.22 24.07 10.80
CA TYR A 598 -43.02 24.19 11.61
C TYR A 598 -43.01 25.52 12.38
N SER A 599 -42.33 25.54 13.53
CA SER A 599 -42.30 26.73 14.39
C SER A 599 -41.46 27.85 13.76
N THR A 600 -41.90 29.10 13.93
CA THR A 600 -41.08 30.29 13.60
C THR A 600 -40.62 31.02 14.88
N ASN A 601 -40.75 30.37 16.04
CA ASN A 601 -40.32 30.92 17.32
C ASN A 601 -38.80 30.78 17.48
N GLN A 602 -38.17 31.84 17.97
CA GLN A 602 -36.72 31.89 18.22
C GLN A 602 -36.23 30.76 19.13
N ASN A 603 -36.96 30.42 20.19
CA ASN A 603 -36.55 29.34 21.11
C ASN A 603 -36.50 27.96 20.42
N ASP A 604 -37.44 27.71 19.49
CA ASP A 604 -37.50 26.44 18.77
C ASP A 604 -36.41 26.37 17.69
N ILE A 605 -36.07 27.52 17.08
CA ILE A 605 -34.94 27.68 16.16
C ILE A 605 -33.62 27.41 16.89
N GLU A 606 -33.41 27.98 18.08
CA GLU A 606 -32.21 27.74 18.91
C GLU A 606 -32.10 26.28 19.35
N ALA A 607 -33.22 25.64 19.72
CA ALA A 607 -33.23 24.21 20.02
C ALA A 607 -32.92 23.34 18.78
N GLY A 608 -33.33 23.79 17.59
CA GLY A 608 -32.98 23.15 16.32
C GLY A 608 -31.50 23.26 16.01
N GLU A 609 -30.91 24.43 16.22
CA GLU A 609 -29.48 24.68 16.08
C GLU A 609 -28.66 23.76 17.00
N GLU A 610 -29.02 23.68 18.29
CA GLU A 610 -28.36 22.81 19.25
C GLU A 610 -28.45 21.33 18.85
N THR A 611 -29.60 20.92 18.32
CA THR A 611 -29.79 19.55 17.79
C THR A 611 -28.82 19.28 16.64
N VAL A 612 -28.75 20.17 15.64
CA VAL A 612 -27.85 20.04 14.49
C VAL A 612 -26.38 19.89 14.91
N LYS A 613 -25.94 20.67 15.91
CA LYS A 613 -24.55 20.64 16.39
C LYS A 613 -24.18 19.41 17.21
N THR A 614 -25.16 18.74 17.83
CA THR A 614 -24.87 17.72 18.84
C THR A 614 -25.29 16.29 18.48
N VAL A 615 -26.30 16.09 17.62
CA VAL A 615 -26.75 14.73 17.27
C VAL A 615 -25.90 14.06 16.19
N GLY A 616 -25.03 14.81 15.52
CA GLY A 616 -24.10 14.32 14.49
C GLY A 616 -24.34 14.85 13.08
N CYS A 617 -25.26 15.81 12.84
CA CYS A 617 -25.47 16.35 11.49
C CYS A 617 -24.19 16.93 10.90
N LEU A 618 -23.38 17.59 11.73
CA LEU A 618 -22.18 18.30 11.29
C LEU A 618 -20.97 17.40 10.98
N SER A 619 -21.05 16.08 11.19
CA SER A 619 -20.01 15.17 10.70
C SER A 619 -20.03 15.02 9.18
N CYS A 620 -21.18 15.29 8.56
CA CYS A 620 -21.37 15.24 7.12
C CYS A 620 -21.71 16.60 6.52
N HIS A 621 -22.44 17.45 7.25
CA HIS A 621 -22.89 18.74 6.76
C HIS A 621 -22.09 19.89 7.36
N LYS A 622 -21.82 20.92 6.56
CA LYS A 622 -21.22 22.16 7.04
C LYS A 622 -22.28 23.21 7.37
N VAL A 623 -22.04 23.99 8.43
CA VAL A 623 -22.73 25.23 8.76
C VAL A 623 -21.69 26.26 9.22
N GLY A 624 -21.54 27.34 8.46
CA GLY A 624 -20.47 28.30 8.61
C GLY A 624 -19.11 27.63 8.41
N ASP A 625 -18.23 27.80 9.38
CA ASP A 625 -16.91 27.16 9.39
C ASP A 625 -16.91 25.82 10.15
N LEU A 626 -18.08 25.36 10.63
CA LEU A 626 -18.21 24.16 11.46
C LEU A 626 -18.79 22.98 10.68
N GLY A 627 -18.15 21.82 10.81
CA GLY A 627 -18.57 20.56 10.19
C GLY A 627 -17.74 20.18 8.97
N SER A 628 -18.22 19.19 8.20
CA SER A 628 -17.53 18.66 7.02
C SER A 628 -18.26 18.95 5.71
N ASP A 629 -17.52 18.94 4.60
CA ASP A 629 -18.04 19.16 3.24
C ASP A 629 -18.42 17.84 2.52
N PHE A 630 -18.61 16.74 3.26
CA PHE A 630 -19.01 15.44 2.68
C PHE A 630 -20.43 15.49 2.06
N ALA A 631 -21.37 16.15 2.73
CA ALA A 631 -22.74 16.33 2.29
C ALA A 631 -23.02 17.82 2.04
N PRO A 632 -24.11 18.17 1.33
CA PRO A 632 -24.38 19.56 0.97
C PRO A 632 -24.43 20.48 2.20
N ALA A 633 -23.68 21.58 2.15
CA ALA A 633 -23.68 22.59 3.20
C ALA A 633 -25.10 23.13 3.47
N LEU A 634 -25.39 23.42 4.74
CA LEU A 634 -26.73 23.77 5.21
C LEU A 634 -26.94 25.30 5.36
N ASP A 635 -25.89 26.11 5.20
CA ASP A 635 -25.87 27.57 5.37
C ASP A 635 -27.01 28.34 4.71
N SER A 636 -27.53 27.80 3.62
CA SER A 636 -28.59 28.43 2.84
C SER A 636 -29.63 27.43 2.34
N VAL A 637 -29.79 26.31 3.07
CA VAL A 637 -30.72 25.24 2.69
C VAL A 637 -32.17 25.76 2.59
N GLY A 638 -32.59 26.68 3.44
CA GLY A 638 -33.91 27.30 3.40
C GLY A 638 -34.17 28.17 2.16
N THR A 639 -33.12 28.55 1.41
CA THR A 639 -33.24 29.19 0.09
C THR A 639 -33.47 28.16 -1.02
N LYS A 640 -32.97 26.93 -0.85
CA LYS A 640 -32.96 25.88 -1.87
C LYS A 640 -34.22 25.03 -1.86
N VAL A 641 -34.61 24.50 -0.70
CA VAL A 641 -35.63 23.45 -0.58
C VAL A 641 -36.93 23.94 0.05
N THR A 642 -37.99 23.13 -0.05
CA THR A 642 -39.27 23.35 0.63
C THR A 642 -39.26 22.78 2.07
N ALA A 643 -40.08 23.33 2.95
CA ALA A 643 -40.22 22.82 4.32
C ALA A 643 -40.83 21.41 4.37
N ASN A 644 -41.76 21.12 3.45
CA ASN A 644 -42.36 19.78 3.30
C ASN A 644 -41.28 18.75 2.97
N TYR A 645 -40.41 19.08 2.00
CA TYR A 645 -39.29 18.22 1.64
C TYR A 645 -38.35 17.98 2.82
N LEU A 646 -37.91 19.03 3.52
CA LEU A 646 -36.99 18.86 4.66
C LEU A 646 -37.57 17.96 5.75
N TYR A 647 -38.86 18.12 6.05
CA TYR A 647 -39.51 17.32 7.07
C TYR A 647 -39.51 15.83 6.70
N GLU A 648 -40.01 15.46 5.51
CA GLU A 648 -40.04 14.07 5.07
C GLU A 648 -38.63 13.49 4.88
N TRP A 649 -37.70 14.29 4.34
CA TRP A 649 -36.32 13.87 4.12
C TRP A 649 -35.60 13.55 5.42
N ILE A 650 -35.75 14.39 6.46
CA ILE A 650 -35.06 14.18 7.74
C ILE A 650 -35.76 13.10 8.59
N ASP A 651 -37.08 12.96 8.49
CA ASP A 651 -37.85 11.93 9.19
C ASP A 651 -37.46 10.52 8.73
N ASN A 652 -37.45 10.30 7.41
CA ASN A 652 -37.11 9.01 6.81
C ASN A 652 -36.48 9.16 5.41
N PRO A 653 -35.16 9.39 5.31
CA PRO A 653 -34.48 9.59 4.04
C PRO A 653 -34.66 8.41 3.06
N LYS A 654 -34.53 7.17 3.55
CA LYS A 654 -34.60 5.92 2.77
C LYS A 654 -35.98 5.63 2.19
N LYS A 655 -37.05 6.07 2.87
CA LYS A 655 -38.42 6.01 2.34
C LYS A 655 -38.57 6.90 1.11
N TYR A 656 -37.85 8.02 1.08
CA TYR A 656 -37.89 8.98 -0.02
C TYR A 656 -36.96 8.57 -1.18
N ASP A 657 -35.72 8.22 -0.85
CA ASP A 657 -34.69 7.76 -1.78
C ASP A 657 -34.02 6.50 -1.21
N PRO A 658 -34.32 5.29 -1.73
CA PRO A 658 -33.77 4.03 -1.21
C PRO A 658 -32.23 3.94 -1.27
N ASP A 659 -31.59 4.70 -2.17
CA ASP A 659 -30.16 4.65 -2.42
C ASP A 659 -29.38 5.76 -1.68
N THR A 660 -30.08 6.63 -0.95
CA THR A 660 -29.45 7.73 -0.19
C THR A 660 -28.47 7.24 0.87
N ALA A 661 -27.35 7.96 1.01
CA ALA A 661 -26.42 7.80 2.11
C ALA A 661 -26.85 8.57 3.38
N MET A 662 -27.85 9.48 3.29
CA MET A 662 -28.34 10.23 4.44
C MET A 662 -28.98 9.27 5.45
N PRO A 663 -28.44 9.17 6.69
CA PRO A 663 -28.97 8.24 7.67
C PRO A 663 -30.15 8.82 8.44
N SER A 664 -30.93 7.94 9.07
CA SER A 664 -31.83 8.35 10.15
C SER A 664 -31.05 8.56 11.45
N LEU A 665 -31.12 9.78 11.99
CA LEU A 665 -30.60 10.14 13.32
C LEU A 665 -31.61 9.90 14.45
N ARG A 666 -32.74 9.25 14.13
CA ARG A 666 -33.80 8.87 15.08
C ARG A 666 -34.29 10.05 15.92
N LEU A 667 -34.54 11.20 15.26
CA LEU A 667 -35.07 12.39 15.90
C LEU A 667 -36.51 12.14 16.38
N SER A 668 -36.86 12.70 17.54
CA SER A 668 -38.25 12.81 17.97
C SER A 668 -38.99 13.83 17.10
N GLN A 669 -40.34 13.76 17.07
CA GLN A 669 -41.12 14.74 16.30
C GLN A 669 -40.86 16.20 16.70
N THR A 670 -40.49 16.46 17.95
CA THR A 670 -40.15 17.81 18.43
C THR A 670 -38.79 18.23 17.90
N GLU A 671 -37.76 17.40 18.04
CA GLU A 671 -36.43 17.66 17.49
C GLU A 671 -36.50 17.89 15.98
N LEU A 672 -37.22 17.03 15.24
CA LEU A 672 -37.42 17.16 13.80
C LEU A 672 -38.01 18.52 13.42
N LYS A 673 -39.09 18.95 14.08
CA LYS A 673 -39.72 20.25 13.79
C LYS A 673 -38.82 21.44 14.11
N ASN A 674 -38.04 21.35 15.18
CA ASN A 674 -37.09 22.38 15.58
C ASN A 674 -35.92 22.46 14.58
N VAL A 675 -35.40 21.32 14.12
CA VAL A 675 -34.39 21.24 13.07
C VAL A 675 -34.93 21.85 11.77
N VAL A 676 -36.14 21.49 11.34
CA VAL A 676 -36.77 22.09 10.15
C VAL A 676 -36.92 23.61 10.32
N ALA A 677 -37.33 24.09 11.48
CA ALA A 677 -37.43 25.52 11.77
C ALA A 677 -36.09 26.25 11.63
N TYR A 678 -35.02 25.69 12.21
CA TYR A 678 -33.67 26.22 12.09
C TYR A 678 -33.19 26.25 10.64
N LEU A 679 -33.26 25.12 9.94
CA LEU A 679 -32.80 24.98 8.55
C LEU A 679 -33.58 25.90 7.59
N MET A 680 -34.89 26.06 7.78
CA MET A 680 -35.70 26.98 6.98
C MET A 680 -35.40 28.47 7.24
N ASN A 681 -34.74 28.78 8.37
CA ASN A 681 -34.25 30.12 8.71
C ASN A 681 -32.84 30.39 8.14
N LEU A 682 -32.07 29.34 7.79
CA LEU A 682 -30.80 29.45 7.08
C LEU A 682 -31.04 29.81 5.60
N ARG A 683 -31.12 31.11 5.32
CA ARG A 683 -31.38 31.66 3.99
C ARG A 683 -30.28 32.62 3.57
N LYS A 684 -29.86 32.49 2.31
CA LYS A 684 -29.05 33.47 1.59
C LYS A 684 -29.91 34.15 0.53
N GLU A 685 -29.79 35.47 0.39
CA GLU A 685 -30.40 36.16 -0.74
C GLU A 685 -29.81 35.56 -2.03
N THR A 686 -30.67 35.02 -2.89
CA THR A 686 -30.24 34.72 -4.26
C THR A 686 -30.02 36.07 -4.91
N THR A 687 -28.76 36.45 -5.15
CA THR A 687 -28.49 37.52 -6.10
C THR A 687 -29.11 37.08 -7.40
N ASP A 688 -30.22 37.70 -7.77
CA ASP A 688 -30.82 37.58 -9.07
C ASP A 688 -29.70 37.81 -10.09
N VAL A 689 -29.18 36.75 -10.70
CA VAL A 689 -28.36 36.87 -11.91
C VAL A 689 -29.34 37.15 -13.05
N VAL A 690 -30.15 38.19 -12.89
CA VAL A 690 -31.06 38.73 -13.87
C VAL A 690 -30.19 39.43 -14.90
N SER A 691 -29.85 38.67 -15.92
CA SER A 691 -29.99 39.18 -17.26
C SER A 691 -31.35 38.69 -17.73
N ASP A 692 -32.20 39.61 -18.18
CA ASP A 692 -33.43 39.31 -18.91
C ASP A 692 -33.07 38.50 -20.15
N SER A 693 -32.98 37.17 -20.01
CA SER A 693 -32.80 36.29 -21.15
C SER A 693 -34.01 36.43 -22.07
N ILE A 694 -33.70 36.69 -23.34
CA ILE A 694 -34.65 37.01 -24.41
C ILE A 694 -35.26 35.72 -25.00
N GLY A 695 -34.79 34.54 -24.55
CA GLY A 695 -35.19 33.24 -25.04
C GLY A 695 -36.40 32.64 -24.32
N GLU A 696 -37.18 31.84 -25.06
CA GLU A 696 -38.31 31.07 -24.53
C GLU A 696 -37.80 29.86 -23.72
N ALA A 697 -38.54 29.50 -22.66
CA ALA A 697 -38.33 28.27 -21.90
C ALA A 697 -39.27 27.17 -22.42
N LEU A 698 -38.71 26.14 -23.05
CA LEU A 698 -39.47 25.08 -23.72
C LEU A 698 -39.14 23.72 -23.11
N ILE A 699 -40.14 23.06 -22.51
CA ILE A 699 -39.99 21.76 -21.82
C ILE A 699 -39.42 20.67 -22.76
N ASP A 700 -39.98 20.53 -23.97
CA ASP A 700 -39.52 19.55 -24.97
C ASP A 700 -38.08 19.78 -25.42
N GLU A 701 -37.61 21.03 -25.38
CA GLU A 701 -36.22 21.37 -25.69
C GLU A 701 -35.31 21.07 -24.49
N GLY A 702 -35.79 21.34 -23.27
CA GLY A 702 -35.14 20.95 -22.02
C GLY A 702 -34.81 19.46 -21.96
N GLU A 703 -35.76 18.59 -22.34
CA GLU A 703 -35.53 17.14 -22.40
C GLU A 703 -34.37 16.78 -23.36
N LYS A 704 -34.33 17.38 -24.55
CA LYS A 704 -33.25 17.15 -25.53
C LYS A 704 -31.91 17.65 -25.02
N LEU A 705 -31.89 18.76 -24.30
CA LEU A 705 -30.68 19.34 -23.72
C LEU A 705 -30.14 18.46 -22.59
N VAL A 706 -31.02 17.93 -21.72
CA VAL A 706 -30.65 16.93 -20.70
C VAL A 706 -29.97 15.73 -21.33
N ARG A 707 -30.49 15.24 -22.46
CA ARG A 707 -29.87 14.17 -23.26
C ARG A 707 -28.51 14.56 -23.83
N THR A 708 -28.45 15.77 -24.37
CA THR A 708 -27.29 16.31 -25.09
C THR A 708 -26.09 16.56 -24.18
N TYR A 709 -26.32 17.11 -22.99
CA TYR A 709 -25.28 17.34 -21.98
C TYR A 709 -24.98 16.11 -21.15
N GLY A 710 -25.79 15.05 -21.27
CA GLY A 710 -25.59 13.80 -20.56
C GLY A 710 -25.81 13.92 -19.05
N CYS A 711 -26.77 14.73 -18.60
CA CYS A 711 -27.00 14.94 -17.16
C CYS A 711 -27.30 13.62 -16.42
N PHE A 712 -27.88 12.64 -17.12
CA PHE A 712 -28.14 11.28 -16.64
C PHE A 712 -26.85 10.46 -16.37
N GLY A 713 -25.69 10.93 -16.84
CA GLY A 713 -24.38 10.32 -16.54
C GLY A 713 -24.09 10.38 -15.04
N CYS A 714 -24.36 11.53 -14.42
CA CYS A 714 -24.15 11.77 -13.00
C CYS A 714 -25.44 11.70 -12.18
N HIS A 715 -26.61 12.01 -12.76
CA HIS A 715 -27.88 12.03 -12.04
C HIS A 715 -28.79 10.87 -12.42
N GLU A 716 -29.62 10.41 -11.48
CA GLU A 716 -30.77 9.59 -11.83
C GLU A 716 -31.92 10.48 -12.31
N ILE A 717 -32.42 10.20 -13.51
CA ILE A 717 -33.49 10.97 -14.17
C ILE A 717 -34.46 9.99 -14.83
N SER A 718 -35.73 10.04 -14.40
CA SER A 718 -36.79 9.19 -14.93
C SER A 718 -36.88 9.29 -16.47
N GLY A 719 -36.77 8.16 -17.16
CA GLY A 719 -36.82 8.06 -18.62
C GLY A 719 -35.46 8.12 -19.34
N PHE A 720 -34.35 8.25 -18.59
CA PHE A 720 -32.99 8.29 -19.14
C PHE A 720 -32.11 7.11 -18.67
N GLU A 721 -32.70 6.10 -18.04
CA GLU A 721 -31.96 5.01 -17.37
C GLU A 721 -31.13 4.17 -18.34
N ASN A 722 -31.53 4.11 -19.61
CA ASN A 722 -30.88 3.29 -20.65
C ASN A 722 -30.10 4.14 -21.67
N GLU A 723 -29.87 5.42 -21.40
CA GLU A 723 -29.12 6.28 -22.31
C GLU A 723 -27.64 5.93 -22.37
N SER A 724 -27.06 6.06 -23.56
CA SER A 724 -25.63 5.81 -23.76
C SER A 724 -24.79 6.97 -23.23
N LYS A 725 -23.57 6.64 -22.79
CA LYS A 725 -22.55 7.60 -22.38
C LYS A 725 -22.26 8.62 -23.50
N VAL A 726 -22.16 9.90 -23.14
CA VAL A 726 -21.98 11.02 -24.11
C VAL A 726 -20.52 11.41 -24.35
N GLY A 727 -19.63 11.04 -23.43
CA GLY A 727 -18.20 11.33 -23.49
C GLY A 727 -17.44 10.34 -24.36
N ALA A 728 -16.21 10.73 -24.73
CA ALA A 728 -15.31 9.85 -25.46
C ALA A 728 -14.93 8.61 -24.64
N ASP A 729 -14.63 7.50 -25.33
CA ASP A 729 -14.02 6.34 -24.70
C ASP A 729 -12.58 6.69 -24.25
N LEU A 730 -12.28 6.42 -22.99
CA LEU A 730 -10.98 6.66 -22.38
C LEU A 730 -10.20 5.37 -22.09
N GLY A 731 -10.74 4.18 -22.38
CA GLY A 731 -10.12 2.89 -22.03
C GLY A 731 -8.67 2.73 -22.51
N GLU A 732 -8.32 3.38 -23.61
CA GLU A 732 -6.96 3.38 -24.17
C GLU A 732 -6.37 4.80 -24.31
N PHE A 733 -6.93 5.80 -23.62
CA PHE A 733 -6.58 7.20 -23.83
C PHE A 733 -5.11 7.52 -23.49
N GLY A 734 -4.53 6.83 -22.52
CA GLY A 734 -3.12 6.99 -22.12
C GLY A 734 -2.12 6.60 -23.22
N ALA A 735 -2.55 5.83 -24.20
CA ALA A 735 -1.73 5.38 -25.34
C ALA A 735 -1.73 6.35 -26.52
N LYS A 736 -2.64 7.33 -26.55
CA LYS A 736 -2.77 8.26 -27.69
C LYS A 736 -1.51 9.08 -27.91
N LEU A 737 -1.12 9.22 -29.16
CA LEU A 737 -0.05 10.11 -29.59
C LEU A 737 -0.58 11.54 -29.76
N PRO A 738 0.30 12.57 -29.67
CA PRO A 738 -0.12 13.96 -29.90
C PRO A 738 -0.86 14.18 -31.22
N ASP A 739 -0.47 13.48 -32.30
CA ASP A 739 -1.13 13.59 -33.61
C ASP A 739 -2.55 12.99 -33.65
N GLU A 740 -2.94 12.23 -32.63
CA GLU A 740 -4.27 11.64 -32.46
C GLU A 740 -5.19 12.50 -31.55
N LEU A 741 -4.67 13.63 -31.05
CA LEU A 741 -5.39 14.58 -30.22
C LEU A 741 -5.90 15.75 -31.05
N ASP A 742 -7.16 16.15 -30.85
CA ASP A 742 -7.75 17.31 -31.52
C ASP A 742 -7.45 18.59 -30.73
N PHE A 743 -6.54 19.41 -31.27
CA PHE A 743 -6.14 20.69 -30.68
C PHE A 743 -7.13 21.83 -30.96
N GLY A 744 -8.19 21.59 -31.73
CA GLY A 744 -9.19 22.61 -32.06
C GLY A 744 -8.59 23.88 -32.65
N ASP A 745 -9.13 25.04 -32.27
CA ASP A 745 -8.63 26.36 -32.69
C ASP A 745 -7.53 26.93 -31.75
N THR A 746 -6.93 26.11 -30.89
CA THR A 746 -5.90 26.55 -29.94
C THR A 746 -4.58 26.91 -30.64
N VAL A 747 -3.93 28.00 -30.21
CA VAL A 747 -2.69 28.49 -30.83
C VAL A 747 -1.54 28.71 -29.86
N ASP A 748 -1.80 28.69 -28.56
CA ASP A 748 -0.84 29.05 -27.51
C ASP A 748 -0.48 27.91 -26.53
N ILE A 749 -0.70 26.64 -26.92
CA ILE A 749 -0.19 25.46 -26.18
C ILE A 749 0.81 24.66 -27.00
N HIS A 750 1.71 23.95 -26.30
CA HIS A 750 2.56 22.96 -26.94
C HIS A 750 1.75 21.72 -27.37
N HIS A 751 2.00 21.22 -28.58
CA HIS A 751 1.28 20.06 -29.12
C HIS A 751 1.84 18.75 -28.56
N ASN A 752 1.54 18.46 -27.29
CA ASN A 752 1.91 17.22 -26.62
C ASN A 752 0.75 16.69 -25.75
N TRP A 753 0.85 15.43 -25.34
CA TRP A 753 -0.22 14.74 -24.61
C TRP A 753 -0.52 15.36 -23.23
N HIS A 754 0.50 15.80 -22.49
CA HIS A 754 0.32 16.35 -21.14
C HIS A 754 -0.44 17.67 -21.19
N GLU A 755 0.04 18.63 -21.98
CA GLU A 755 -0.56 19.96 -22.14
C GLU A 755 -2.00 19.87 -22.66
N TRP A 756 -2.23 18.97 -23.63
CA TRP A 756 -3.58 18.71 -24.12
C TRP A 756 -4.47 18.14 -23.02
N THR A 757 -4.00 17.13 -22.27
CA THR A 757 -4.82 16.43 -21.26
C THR A 757 -5.17 17.34 -20.10
N VAL A 758 -4.17 17.98 -19.48
CA VAL A 758 -4.39 18.91 -18.37
C VAL A 758 -5.26 20.08 -18.84
N GLY A 759 -4.94 20.67 -19.99
CA GLY A 759 -5.74 21.76 -20.54
C GLY A 759 -7.18 21.34 -20.87
N LYS A 760 -7.41 20.12 -21.38
CA LYS A 760 -8.75 19.62 -21.70
C LYS A 760 -9.58 19.38 -20.44
N ILE A 761 -8.94 19.00 -19.34
CA ILE A 761 -9.58 18.80 -18.04
C ILE A 761 -9.94 20.14 -17.39
N THR A 762 -9.05 21.13 -17.44
CA THR A 762 -9.22 22.43 -16.77
C THR A 762 -10.03 23.43 -17.59
N ASP A 763 -9.82 23.47 -18.90
CA ASP A 763 -10.55 24.31 -19.86
C ASP A 763 -10.88 23.54 -21.16
N PRO A 764 -11.89 22.64 -21.12
CA PRO A 764 -12.29 21.86 -22.28
C PRO A 764 -12.81 22.70 -23.45
N ARG A 765 -13.24 23.95 -23.21
CA ARG A 765 -13.90 24.83 -24.19
C ARG A 765 -12.91 25.47 -25.14
N ARG A 766 -11.69 25.72 -24.67
CA ARG A 766 -10.56 26.18 -25.49
C ARG A 766 -10.34 25.35 -26.77
N TYR A 767 -10.65 24.05 -26.72
CA TYR A 767 -10.46 23.10 -27.83
C TYR A 767 -11.66 22.98 -28.78
N GLN A 768 -12.67 23.83 -28.67
CA GLN A 768 -13.78 23.83 -29.60
C GLN A 768 -13.36 24.38 -30.97
N THR A 769 -14.16 24.10 -31.99
CA THR A 769 -14.02 24.70 -33.32
C THR A 769 -15.33 25.30 -33.76
N ARG A 770 -15.31 26.11 -34.82
CA ARG A 770 -16.54 26.64 -35.46
C ARG A 770 -17.61 25.56 -35.75
N ARG A 771 -17.23 24.29 -35.95
CA ARG A 771 -18.14 23.18 -36.28
C ARG A 771 -18.42 22.24 -35.12
N ILE A 772 -17.52 22.17 -34.14
CA ILE A 772 -17.58 21.20 -33.04
C ILE A 772 -17.56 21.99 -31.74
N VAL A 773 -18.73 22.10 -31.11
CA VAL A 773 -18.88 22.71 -29.78
C VAL A 773 -18.43 21.69 -28.74
N SER A 774 -17.47 22.07 -27.89
CA SER A 774 -17.07 21.24 -26.76
C SER A 774 -18.19 21.25 -25.73
N ARG A 775 -18.70 20.07 -25.33
CA ARG A 775 -19.80 19.94 -24.34
C ARG A 775 -19.35 19.37 -23.00
N MET A 776 -18.06 19.04 -22.89
CA MET A 776 -17.45 18.65 -21.62
C MET A 776 -17.58 19.84 -20.64
N PRO A 777 -18.13 19.60 -19.43
CA PRO A 777 -18.36 20.66 -18.48
C PRO A 777 -17.06 21.05 -17.76
N VAL A 778 -17.06 22.20 -17.12
CA VAL A 778 -15.91 22.72 -16.36
C VAL A 778 -16.10 22.35 -14.89
N PHE A 779 -15.17 21.59 -14.34
CA PHE A 779 -15.10 21.34 -12.90
C PHE A 779 -14.26 22.43 -12.25
N GLU A 780 -14.88 23.28 -11.43
CA GLU A 780 -14.19 24.43 -10.82
C GLU A 780 -13.08 23.99 -9.86
N THR A 781 -13.21 22.80 -9.27
CA THR A 781 -12.15 22.15 -8.48
C THR A 781 -10.89 21.89 -9.31
N LEU A 782 -11.03 21.26 -10.48
CA LEU A 782 -9.90 20.96 -11.37
C LEU A 782 -9.33 22.20 -12.03
N LYS A 783 -10.19 23.17 -12.38
CA LYS A 783 -9.76 24.43 -12.99
C LYS A 783 -8.92 25.29 -12.05
N ASN A 784 -9.23 25.28 -10.75
CA ASN A 784 -8.52 26.08 -9.74
C ASN A 784 -7.43 25.32 -8.99
N ASN A 785 -7.32 24.00 -9.20
CA ASN A 785 -6.30 23.15 -8.58
C ASN A 785 -5.58 22.31 -9.63
N GLU A 786 -4.43 22.80 -10.07
CA GLU A 786 -3.61 22.15 -11.10
C GLU A 786 -3.13 20.75 -10.65
N ASP A 787 -2.91 20.54 -9.35
CA ASP A 787 -2.44 19.25 -8.83
C ASP A 787 -3.53 18.18 -8.90
N ASP A 788 -4.80 18.54 -8.72
CA ASP A 788 -5.93 17.63 -8.92
C ASP A 788 -6.08 17.26 -10.41
N ALA A 789 -5.90 18.22 -11.30
CA ALA A 789 -5.90 17.98 -12.74
C ALA A 789 -4.74 17.07 -13.17
N LYS A 790 -3.54 17.25 -12.58
CA LYS A 790 -2.38 16.37 -12.79
C LYS A 790 -2.64 14.95 -12.29
N ALA A 791 -3.22 14.78 -11.10
CA ALA A 791 -3.58 13.47 -10.57
C ALA A 791 -4.54 12.71 -11.50
N ILE A 792 -5.56 13.39 -12.05
CA ILE A 792 -6.42 12.80 -13.09
C ILE A 792 -5.61 12.47 -14.35
N ALA A 793 -4.69 13.34 -14.79
CA ALA A 793 -3.83 13.03 -15.93
C ALA A 793 -2.93 11.80 -15.67
N VAL A 794 -2.44 11.58 -14.44
CA VAL A 794 -1.71 10.36 -14.03
C VAL A 794 -2.59 9.13 -14.18
N LEU A 795 -3.83 9.19 -13.69
CA LEU A 795 -4.80 8.11 -13.91
C LEU A 795 -5.05 7.88 -15.41
N LEU A 796 -5.33 8.93 -16.18
CA LEU A 796 -5.60 8.81 -17.61
C LEU A 796 -4.41 8.23 -18.37
N LYS A 797 -3.18 8.50 -17.91
CA LYS A 797 -1.98 7.91 -18.49
C LYS A 797 -1.90 6.40 -18.30
N SER A 798 -2.54 5.87 -17.23
CA SER A 798 -2.59 4.43 -16.93
C SER A 798 -3.49 3.63 -17.87
N PHE A 799 -4.43 4.28 -18.57
CA PHE A 799 -5.38 3.63 -19.47
C PHE A 799 -4.70 3.24 -20.79
N GLN A 800 -4.16 2.03 -20.81
CA GLN A 800 -3.36 1.44 -21.88
C GLN A 800 -4.03 0.17 -22.43
N PRO A 801 -3.92 -0.11 -23.75
CA PRO A 801 -4.66 -1.18 -24.43
C PRO A 801 -4.30 -2.62 -24.01
N ASN A 802 -3.14 -2.87 -23.39
CA ASN A 802 -2.79 -4.22 -22.91
C ASN A 802 -2.31 -4.23 -21.46
N PRO A 803 -2.93 -5.06 -20.60
CA PRO A 803 -2.40 -5.38 -19.28
C PRO A 803 -1.09 -6.16 -19.43
N TYR A 804 -0.24 -6.11 -18.40
CA TYR A 804 0.96 -6.96 -18.38
C TYR A 804 0.58 -8.45 -18.31
N PRO A 805 1.43 -9.38 -18.76
CA PRO A 805 1.13 -10.81 -18.66
C PRO A 805 0.82 -11.26 -17.22
N LEU A 806 -0.01 -12.29 -17.04
CA LEU A 806 -0.49 -12.74 -15.71
C LEU A 806 0.63 -13.06 -14.69
N ASN A 807 1.83 -13.43 -15.16
CA ASN A 807 2.99 -13.70 -14.30
C ASN A 807 3.71 -12.43 -13.80
N TYR A 808 3.36 -11.26 -14.33
CA TYR A 808 3.81 -9.93 -13.87
C TYR A 808 2.73 -9.21 -13.08
N GLN A 809 1.47 -9.56 -13.34
CA GLN A 809 0.38 -9.16 -12.47
C GLN A 809 0.56 -9.84 -11.12
N PHE A 810 0.05 -9.20 -10.07
CA PHE A 810 0.05 -9.78 -8.72
C PHE A 810 -0.37 -11.26 -8.78
N ASP A 811 0.52 -12.18 -8.41
CA ASP A 811 0.31 -13.62 -8.65
C ASP A 811 -0.84 -14.12 -7.76
N HIS A 812 -2.02 -14.26 -8.37
CA HIS A 812 -3.23 -14.72 -7.71
C HIS A 812 -3.10 -16.17 -7.20
N ALA A 813 -2.08 -16.93 -7.63
CA ALA A 813 -1.88 -18.33 -7.29
C ALA A 813 -0.87 -18.57 -6.16
N ALA A 814 0.05 -17.64 -5.89
CA ALA A 814 1.10 -17.81 -4.88
C ALA A 814 0.62 -17.49 -3.44
N GLU A 815 -0.26 -16.50 -3.27
CA GLU A 815 -0.81 -16.07 -1.96
C GLU A 815 -2.33 -15.77 -2.06
N PRO A 816 -3.18 -16.77 -2.37
CA PRO A 816 -4.61 -16.55 -2.61
C PRO A 816 -5.33 -15.86 -1.43
N ASP A 817 -4.97 -16.21 -0.20
CA ASP A 817 -5.56 -15.64 1.02
C ASP A 817 -5.27 -14.13 1.14
N ARG A 818 -4.08 -13.69 0.68
CA ARG A 818 -3.69 -12.27 0.72
C ARG A 818 -4.44 -11.45 -0.34
N VAL A 819 -4.63 -12.02 -1.53
CA VAL A 819 -5.42 -11.40 -2.61
C VAL A 819 -6.87 -11.21 -2.14
N GLU A 820 -7.45 -12.26 -1.58
CA GLU A 820 -8.82 -12.21 -1.05
C GLU A 820 -8.94 -11.18 0.08
N ARG A 821 -7.96 -11.13 0.99
CA ARG A 821 -7.88 -10.11 2.04
C ARG A 821 -7.84 -8.69 1.47
N SER A 822 -7.01 -8.41 0.46
CA SER A 822 -6.93 -7.08 -0.16
C SER A 822 -8.26 -6.67 -0.80
N LYS A 823 -8.92 -7.58 -1.52
CA LYS A 823 -10.25 -7.31 -2.14
C LYS A 823 -11.31 -7.01 -1.09
N ILE A 824 -11.29 -7.72 0.04
CA ILE A 824 -12.17 -7.45 1.18
C ILE A 824 -11.89 -6.06 1.77
N ILE A 825 -10.60 -5.68 1.89
CA ILE A 825 -10.20 -4.36 2.40
C ILE A 825 -10.69 -3.25 1.48
N ASP A 826 -10.44 -3.35 0.18
CA ASP A 826 -10.89 -2.34 -0.80
C ASP A 826 -12.42 -2.23 -0.86
N ALA A 827 -13.14 -3.36 -0.80
CA ALA A 827 -14.60 -3.34 -0.70
C ALA A 827 -15.09 -2.63 0.58
N GLY A 828 -14.44 -2.90 1.71
CA GLY A 828 -14.68 -2.22 2.98
C GLY A 828 -14.49 -0.71 2.90
N ARG A 829 -13.36 -0.26 2.35
CA ARG A 829 -13.04 1.16 2.14
C ARG A 829 -14.09 1.88 1.29
N ARG A 830 -14.63 1.23 0.26
CA ARG A 830 -15.72 1.81 -0.55
C ARG A 830 -17.00 1.99 0.26
N VAL A 831 -17.36 1.02 1.11
CA VAL A 831 -18.56 1.12 1.97
C VAL A 831 -18.37 2.15 3.09
N THR A 832 -17.19 2.23 3.72
CA THR A 832 -16.91 3.26 4.73
C THR A 832 -16.93 4.66 4.13
N LYS A 833 -16.41 4.84 2.92
CA LYS A 833 -16.50 6.10 2.16
C LYS A 833 -17.95 6.45 1.83
N LYS A 834 -18.74 5.49 1.30
CA LYS A 834 -20.15 5.67 0.93
C LYS A 834 -20.98 6.28 2.06
N PHE A 835 -20.75 5.82 3.30
CA PHE A 835 -21.52 6.25 4.48
C PHE A 835 -20.77 7.27 5.36
N ASN A 836 -19.66 7.84 4.88
CA ASN A 836 -18.81 8.77 5.63
C ASN A 836 -18.46 8.29 7.05
N CYS A 837 -18.11 7.02 7.20
CA CYS A 837 -17.80 6.47 8.52
C CYS A 837 -16.63 7.22 9.16
N THR A 838 -15.67 7.69 8.35
CA THR A 838 -14.49 8.46 8.78
C THR A 838 -14.81 9.87 9.26
N GLY A 839 -15.92 10.50 8.83
CA GLY A 839 -16.33 11.81 9.36
C GLY A 839 -16.65 11.79 10.86
N CYS A 840 -16.99 10.62 11.41
CA CYS A 840 -17.23 10.41 12.84
C CYS A 840 -16.13 9.58 13.50
N HIS A 841 -15.70 8.50 12.85
CA HIS A 841 -14.79 7.51 13.41
C HIS A 841 -13.39 7.66 12.85
N GLU A 842 -12.40 7.33 13.67
CA GLU A 842 -11.05 7.12 13.17
C GLU A 842 -10.91 5.66 12.70
N ILE A 843 -10.62 5.47 11.41
CA ILE A 843 -10.48 4.15 10.74
C ILE A 843 -9.14 4.17 10.01
N GLU A 844 -8.32 3.13 10.18
CA GLU A 844 -6.96 3.09 9.59
C GLU A 844 -6.11 4.33 9.94
N ARG A 845 -6.38 4.94 11.12
CA ARG A 845 -5.77 6.18 11.63
C ARG A 845 -6.15 7.47 10.87
N GLU A 846 -7.16 7.41 10.02
CA GLU A 846 -7.69 8.55 9.27
C GLU A 846 -9.11 8.91 9.76
N GLY A 847 -9.48 10.20 9.68
CA GLY A 847 -10.80 10.72 10.04
C GLY A 847 -10.95 11.13 11.52
N GLY A 848 -12.18 11.06 12.03
CA GLY A 848 -12.56 11.55 13.36
C GLY A 848 -12.96 13.03 13.40
N ASP A 849 -13.31 13.62 12.26
CA ASP A 849 -13.58 15.07 12.07
C ASP A 849 -14.62 15.64 13.06
N TYR A 850 -15.58 14.82 13.48
CA TYR A 850 -16.58 15.23 14.47
C TYR A 850 -15.96 15.67 15.82
N ARG A 851 -14.71 15.26 16.13
CA ARG A 851 -13.98 15.77 17.31
C ARG A 851 -13.84 17.28 17.28
N ASP A 852 -13.54 17.85 16.12
CA ASP A 852 -13.36 19.31 15.97
C ASP A 852 -14.69 20.05 16.16
N VAL A 853 -15.80 19.43 15.74
CA VAL A 853 -17.14 19.96 15.98
C VAL A 853 -17.42 20.08 17.48
N ILE A 854 -17.15 19.01 18.24
CA ILE A 854 -17.35 19.02 19.70
C ILE A 854 -16.42 20.05 20.37
N ILE A 855 -15.14 20.10 19.98
CA ILE A 855 -14.17 21.05 20.54
C ILE A 855 -14.65 22.48 20.35
N ALA A 856 -15.05 22.83 19.12
CA ALA A 856 -15.49 24.18 18.79
C ALA A 856 -16.84 24.56 19.42
N HIS A 857 -17.80 23.62 19.49
CA HIS A 857 -19.13 23.87 20.04
C HIS A 857 -19.16 23.85 21.57
N GLU A 858 -18.55 22.85 22.19
CA GLU A 858 -18.59 22.64 23.65
C GLU A 858 -17.39 23.27 24.38
N GLY A 859 -16.38 23.78 23.67
CA GLY A 859 -15.21 24.44 24.27
C GLY A 859 -14.30 23.49 25.04
N LEU A 860 -14.26 22.21 24.64
CA LEU A 860 -13.48 21.16 25.30
C LEU A 860 -12.02 21.14 24.82
N ASP A 861 -11.11 20.72 25.70
CA ASP A 861 -9.75 20.38 25.28
C ASP A 861 -9.72 19.04 24.51
N GLN A 862 -8.65 18.81 23.75
CA GLN A 862 -8.45 17.61 22.93
C GLN A 862 -8.62 16.29 23.70
N THR A 863 -8.19 16.23 24.95
CA THR A 863 -8.25 15.00 25.77
C THR A 863 -9.68 14.72 26.19
N THR A 864 -10.40 15.75 26.61
CA THR A 864 -11.81 15.63 27.02
C THR A 864 -12.70 15.35 25.81
N ALA A 865 -12.48 16.02 24.67
CA ALA A 865 -13.23 15.79 23.44
C ALA A 865 -13.16 14.34 22.95
N LYS A 866 -11.99 13.68 23.06
CA LYS A 866 -11.85 12.24 22.75
C LYS A 866 -12.80 11.35 23.55
N GLN A 867 -13.19 11.76 24.75
CA GLN A 867 -14.12 11.00 25.59
C GLN A 867 -15.58 11.17 25.15
N PHE A 868 -15.93 12.28 24.50
CA PHE A 868 -17.29 12.55 24.02
C PHE A 868 -17.47 12.32 22.52
N ALA A 869 -16.38 12.13 21.79
CA ALA A 869 -16.39 11.76 20.39
C ALA A 869 -16.72 10.27 20.17
N PRO A 870 -17.20 9.90 18.97
CA PRO A 870 -17.30 8.50 18.55
C PRO A 870 -15.96 7.75 18.73
N PRO A 871 -16.00 6.45 19.08
CA PRO A 871 -14.80 5.68 19.35
C PRO A 871 -13.95 5.50 18.09
N THR A 872 -12.64 5.31 18.27
CA THR A 872 -11.79 4.75 17.20
C THR A 872 -12.25 3.33 16.87
N LEU A 873 -12.13 2.96 15.60
CA LEU A 873 -12.42 1.62 15.11
C LEU A 873 -11.14 0.85 14.78
N GLN A 874 -10.01 1.25 15.39
CA GLN A 874 -8.80 0.44 15.44
C GLN A 874 -9.10 -0.88 16.17
N ALA A 875 -8.54 -1.99 15.68
CA ALA A 875 -8.73 -3.32 16.25
C ALA A 875 -10.21 -3.76 16.36
N GLN A 876 -11.11 -3.22 15.53
CA GLN A 876 -12.54 -3.49 15.64
C GLN A 876 -12.89 -4.96 15.33
N GLY A 877 -12.24 -5.57 14.36
CA GLY A 877 -12.42 -6.99 14.02
C GLY A 877 -11.90 -7.91 15.12
N ALA A 878 -10.78 -7.55 15.76
CA ALA A 878 -10.26 -8.26 16.93
C ALA A 878 -11.14 -8.06 18.19
N ARG A 879 -11.82 -6.91 18.30
CA ARG A 879 -12.57 -6.53 19.50
C ARG A 879 -13.93 -7.20 19.65
N VAL A 880 -14.73 -7.21 18.59
CA VAL A 880 -16.17 -7.58 18.69
C VAL A 880 -16.52 -8.85 17.94
N TYR A 881 -17.59 -9.53 18.36
CA TYR A 881 -18.13 -10.65 17.59
C TYR A 881 -18.68 -10.19 16.23
N PRO A 882 -18.41 -10.93 15.13
CA PRO A 882 -18.93 -10.60 13.80
C PRO A 882 -20.45 -10.43 13.75
N ASP A 883 -21.19 -11.34 14.38
CA ASP A 883 -22.66 -11.31 14.40
C ASP A 883 -23.19 -10.09 15.17
N TRP A 884 -22.52 -9.71 16.26
CA TRP A 884 -22.88 -8.50 16.99
C TRP A 884 -22.64 -7.25 16.13
N LEU A 885 -21.49 -7.17 15.47
CA LEU A 885 -21.15 -6.03 14.61
C LEU A 885 -22.12 -5.90 13.44
N PHE A 886 -22.45 -7.01 12.78
CA PHE A 886 -23.45 -7.05 11.72
C PHE A 886 -24.79 -6.47 12.19
N ASN A 887 -25.30 -6.95 13.33
CA ASN A 887 -26.58 -6.49 13.87
C ASN A 887 -26.53 -5.03 14.33
N PHE A 888 -25.41 -4.61 14.93
CA PHE A 888 -25.20 -3.24 15.40
C PHE A 888 -25.14 -2.24 14.23
N LEU A 889 -24.46 -2.56 13.12
CA LEU A 889 -24.40 -1.70 11.93
C LEU A 889 -25.79 -1.49 11.31
N LYS A 890 -26.64 -2.52 11.34
CA LYS A 890 -28.00 -2.42 10.81
C LYS A 890 -28.95 -1.70 11.76
N ASN A 891 -28.84 -1.95 13.07
CA ASN A 891 -29.70 -1.38 14.10
C ASN A 891 -28.86 -0.92 15.29
N PRO A 892 -28.24 0.28 15.23
CA PRO A 892 -27.36 0.75 16.28
C PRO A 892 -28.13 0.97 17.60
N SER A 893 -27.67 0.33 18.67
CA SER A 893 -28.14 0.57 20.03
C SER A 893 -27.21 1.52 20.78
N GLU A 894 -27.69 2.14 21.85
CA GLU A 894 -26.82 2.92 22.74
C GLU A 894 -25.84 1.97 23.48
N ILE A 895 -24.53 2.25 23.37
CA ILE A 895 -23.45 1.47 24.00
C ILE A 895 -22.65 2.27 25.02
N ARG A 896 -22.75 3.59 24.98
CA ARG A 896 -22.07 4.57 25.84
C ARG A 896 -23.12 5.61 26.22
N TYR A 897 -23.39 5.72 27.51
CA TYR A 897 -24.40 6.64 28.02
C TYR A 897 -23.82 8.05 28.20
N GLY A 898 -24.69 9.05 28.09
CA GLY A 898 -24.32 10.46 28.29
C GLY A 898 -23.67 11.13 27.07
N LEU A 899 -23.70 10.51 25.90
CA LEU A 899 -23.28 11.12 24.63
C LEU A 899 -24.48 11.80 23.97
N LYS A 900 -24.32 13.04 23.50
CA LYS A 900 -25.34 13.72 22.69
C LYS A 900 -25.35 13.20 21.24
N VAL A 901 -24.16 12.85 20.72
CA VAL A 901 -23.99 12.28 19.38
C VAL A 901 -24.60 10.89 19.28
N ARG A 902 -25.25 10.58 18.15
CA ARG A 902 -25.91 9.30 17.91
C ARG A 902 -25.22 8.55 16.78
N MET A 903 -25.03 7.24 16.95
CA MET A 903 -24.62 6.38 15.83
C MET A 903 -25.76 6.34 14.79
N PRO A 904 -25.54 6.79 13.54
CA PRO A 904 -26.61 6.92 12.56
C PRO A 904 -27.17 5.57 12.07
N THR A 905 -28.45 5.53 11.68
CA THR A 905 -29.06 4.35 11.04
C THR A 905 -29.00 4.51 9.53
N PHE A 906 -28.15 3.74 8.86
CA PHE A 906 -27.98 3.80 7.41
C PHE A 906 -28.89 2.84 6.64
N ASP A 907 -29.70 2.02 7.32
CA ASP A 907 -30.53 0.96 6.72
C ASP A 907 -29.74 0.16 5.67
N MET A 908 -28.56 -0.32 6.08
CA MET A 908 -27.63 -1.06 5.21
C MET A 908 -28.26 -2.38 4.76
N SER A 909 -27.96 -2.77 3.53
CA SER A 909 -28.22 -4.13 3.05
C SER A 909 -27.38 -5.17 3.80
N ASP A 910 -27.79 -6.44 3.74
CA ASP A 910 -27.00 -7.54 4.33
C ASP A 910 -25.61 -7.64 3.70
N GLU A 911 -25.48 -7.31 2.42
CA GLU A 911 -24.22 -7.30 1.69
C GLU A 911 -23.28 -6.21 2.20
N GLU A 912 -23.77 -4.98 2.35
CA GLU A 912 -22.97 -3.85 2.87
C GLU A 912 -22.52 -4.10 4.32
N ALA A 913 -23.44 -4.55 5.19
CA ALA A 913 -23.11 -4.85 6.58
C ALA A 913 -22.09 -6.02 6.68
N THR A 914 -22.26 -7.08 5.89
CA THR A 914 -21.30 -8.19 5.82
C THR A 914 -19.94 -7.73 5.31
N THR A 915 -19.91 -6.83 4.32
CA THR A 915 -18.67 -6.27 3.77
C THR A 915 -17.89 -5.53 4.84
N LEU A 916 -18.54 -4.68 5.65
CA LEU A 916 -17.89 -3.99 6.77
C LEU A 916 -17.38 -4.94 7.85
N VAL A 917 -18.12 -6.00 8.17
CA VAL A 917 -17.68 -7.00 9.16
C VAL A 917 -16.44 -7.75 8.67
N LYS A 918 -16.44 -8.20 7.41
CA LYS A 918 -15.27 -8.84 6.79
C LYS A 918 -14.09 -7.89 6.71
N TYR A 919 -14.36 -6.62 6.38
CA TYR A 919 -13.35 -5.57 6.31
C TYR A 919 -12.60 -5.40 7.64
N PHE A 920 -13.31 -5.19 8.75
CA PHE A 920 -12.64 -5.05 10.05
C PHE A 920 -11.94 -6.34 10.49
N SER A 921 -12.49 -7.51 10.18
CA SER A 921 -11.81 -8.80 10.45
C SER A 921 -10.52 -8.92 9.63
N ALA A 922 -10.56 -8.56 8.35
CA ALA A 922 -9.41 -8.57 7.45
C ALA A 922 -8.32 -7.59 7.91
N LEU A 923 -8.68 -6.35 8.29
CA LEU A 923 -7.73 -5.36 8.81
C LEU A 923 -6.92 -5.92 9.99
N ASP A 924 -7.59 -6.58 10.92
CA ASP A 924 -6.98 -7.11 12.15
C ASP A 924 -6.44 -8.55 12.01
N ASN A 925 -6.48 -9.10 10.79
CA ASN A 925 -6.04 -10.48 10.49
C ASN A 925 -6.80 -11.55 11.30
N GLU A 926 -8.09 -11.32 11.54
CA GLU A 926 -8.99 -12.23 12.23
C GLU A 926 -9.67 -13.20 11.25
N PRO A 927 -9.86 -14.48 11.64
CA PRO A 927 -10.58 -15.44 10.81
C PRO A 927 -12.05 -15.06 10.65
N PHE A 928 -12.61 -15.28 9.47
CA PHE A 928 -14.03 -15.09 9.17
C PHE A 928 -14.63 -16.33 8.46
N PRO A 929 -15.71 -16.94 9.00
CA PRO A 929 -16.39 -16.60 10.25
C PRO A 929 -15.49 -16.84 11.48
N TYR A 930 -15.71 -16.08 12.55
CA TYR A 930 -14.96 -16.25 13.79
C TYR A 930 -15.31 -17.60 14.44
N GLU A 931 -14.29 -18.41 14.74
CA GLU A 931 -14.46 -19.65 15.50
C GLU A 931 -14.32 -19.37 17.00
N THR A 932 -15.40 -19.56 17.76
CA THR A 932 -15.34 -19.47 19.21
C THR A 932 -14.52 -20.63 19.78
N ILE A 933 -13.42 -20.31 20.46
CA ILE A 933 -12.64 -21.32 21.16
C ILE A 933 -13.51 -21.89 22.30
N PRO A 934 -13.76 -23.22 22.36
CA PRO A 934 -14.50 -23.83 23.46
C PRO A 934 -13.77 -23.59 24.79
N ARG A 935 -14.45 -22.94 25.73
CA ARG A 935 -13.89 -22.62 27.06
C ARG A 935 -14.62 -23.40 28.15
N PRO A 936 -13.91 -23.84 29.21
CA PRO A 936 -14.57 -24.38 30.39
C PRO A 936 -15.51 -23.34 31.00
N GLU A 937 -16.73 -23.75 31.35
CA GLU A 937 -17.66 -22.88 32.05
C GLU A 937 -17.09 -22.53 33.44
N PRO A 938 -17.03 -21.24 33.80
CA PRO A 938 -16.47 -20.81 35.08
C PRO A 938 -17.34 -21.34 36.23
N THR A 939 -16.70 -21.81 37.30
CA THR A 939 -17.44 -22.26 38.48
C THR A 939 -18.02 -21.08 39.25
N ALA A 940 -19.00 -21.34 40.12
CA ALA A 940 -19.52 -20.30 41.01
C ALA A 940 -18.44 -19.75 41.97
N ALA A 941 -17.36 -20.49 42.23
CA ALA A 941 -16.24 -20.00 43.02
C ALA A 941 -15.40 -19.00 42.21
N ASP A 942 -15.14 -19.32 40.94
CA ASP A 942 -14.39 -18.48 40.00
C ASP A 942 -15.09 -17.14 39.79
N LEU A 943 -16.41 -17.15 39.55
CA LEU A 943 -17.19 -15.92 39.40
C LEU A 943 -17.18 -15.05 40.67
N ARG A 944 -17.21 -15.65 41.86
CA ARG A 944 -17.09 -14.91 43.12
C ARG A 944 -15.70 -14.29 43.29
N LEU A 945 -14.65 -15.02 42.89
CA LEU A 945 -13.28 -14.52 42.96
C LEU A 945 -13.06 -13.39 41.96
N GLY A 946 -13.49 -13.58 40.70
CA GLY A 946 -13.48 -12.55 39.66
C GLY A 946 -14.23 -11.29 40.06
N LYS A 947 -15.41 -11.43 40.68
CA LYS A 947 -16.15 -10.28 41.23
C LYS A 947 -15.34 -9.51 42.29
N ARG A 948 -14.66 -10.20 43.21
CA ARG A 948 -13.87 -9.51 44.24
C ARG A 948 -12.72 -8.72 43.64
N ILE A 949 -12.05 -9.27 42.64
CA ILE A 949 -10.99 -8.56 41.91
C ILE A 949 -11.58 -7.36 41.17
N PHE A 950 -12.72 -7.52 40.51
CA PHE A 950 -13.46 -6.42 39.85
C PHE A 950 -13.81 -5.29 40.82
N ASP A 951 -14.29 -5.62 42.03
CA ASP A 951 -14.62 -4.64 43.06
C ASP A 951 -13.35 -3.96 43.61
N GLU A 952 -12.25 -4.69 43.79
CA GLU A 952 -10.93 -4.15 44.24
C GLU A 952 -10.38 -3.13 43.23
N LEU A 953 -10.52 -3.43 41.94
CA LEU A 953 -10.14 -2.56 40.83
C LEU A 953 -11.11 -1.37 40.64
N LYS A 954 -12.23 -1.34 41.38
CA LYS A 954 -13.26 -0.29 41.31
C LYS A 954 -13.75 -0.02 39.89
N CYS A 955 -13.93 -1.08 39.09
CA CYS A 955 -14.38 -0.92 37.70
C CYS A 955 -15.73 -0.17 37.61
N ASP A 956 -16.60 -0.30 38.62
CA ASP A 956 -17.91 0.36 38.74
C ASP A 956 -17.84 1.87 39.03
N SER A 957 -16.68 2.41 39.46
CA SER A 957 -16.50 3.85 39.64
C SER A 957 -16.50 4.59 38.31
N CYS A 958 -16.03 3.93 37.25
CA CYS A 958 -15.90 4.49 35.91
C CYS A 958 -16.95 3.92 34.95
N HIS A 959 -17.29 2.64 35.05
CA HIS A 959 -18.24 2.03 34.13
C HIS A 959 -19.69 2.12 34.64
N PRO A 960 -20.63 2.62 33.81
CA PRO A 960 -22.02 2.73 34.20
C PRO A 960 -22.73 1.38 34.19
N SER A 961 -23.75 1.27 35.03
CA SER A 961 -24.73 0.17 34.98
C SER A 961 -25.92 0.53 34.09
N GLN A 962 -26.60 -0.48 33.54
CA GLN A 962 -27.77 -0.26 32.70
C GLN A 962 -28.84 0.59 33.40
N GLY A 963 -29.27 1.67 32.74
CA GLY A 963 -30.30 2.58 33.27
C GLY A 963 -29.84 3.50 34.40
N GLU A 964 -28.54 3.51 34.71
CA GLU A 964 -27.94 4.49 35.62
C GLU A 964 -28.07 5.90 35.04
N PHE A 965 -28.62 6.84 35.81
CA PHE A 965 -28.59 8.25 35.44
C PHE A 965 -27.17 8.77 35.62
N ILE A 966 -26.55 9.22 34.53
CA ILE A 966 -25.21 9.80 34.53
C ILE A 966 -25.34 11.33 34.47
N PRO A 967 -25.03 12.06 35.55
CA PRO A 967 -25.02 13.52 35.52
C PRO A 967 -23.96 14.05 34.55
N GLU A 968 -24.23 15.21 33.96
CA GLU A 968 -23.25 15.95 33.14
C GLU A 968 -21.98 16.22 33.97
N GLY A 969 -20.81 15.95 33.39
CA GLY A 969 -19.51 16.06 34.07
C GLY A 969 -19.13 14.89 34.99
N SER A 970 -19.90 13.79 35.02
CA SER A 970 -19.52 12.56 35.73
C SER A 970 -18.38 11.82 35.03
N ASP A 971 -17.46 11.21 35.80
CA ASP A 971 -16.39 10.33 35.29
C ASP A 971 -16.91 9.10 34.52
N LYS A 972 -18.20 8.78 34.68
CA LYS A 972 -18.88 7.70 33.94
C LYS A 972 -19.38 8.12 32.56
N ALA A 973 -19.46 9.42 32.27
CA ALA A 973 -19.98 9.91 31.00
C ALA A 973 -19.08 9.44 29.84
N GLY A 974 -19.71 8.89 28.79
CA GLY A 974 -18.98 8.34 27.66
C GLY A 974 -18.21 7.04 27.96
N ARG A 975 -18.38 6.40 29.12
CA ARG A 975 -17.79 5.07 29.41
C ARG A 975 -18.75 3.95 28.97
N PRO A 976 -18.24 2.80 28.50
CA PRO A 976 -19.09 1.72 27.98
C PRO A 976 -19.77 0.95 29.10
N ASP A 977 -21.01 0.51 28.83
CA ASP A 977 -21.77 -0.42 29.68
C ASP A 977 -21.16 -1.83 29.63
N LEU A 978 -20.66 -2.30 30.77
CA LEU A 978 -19.99 -3.62 30.86
C LEU A 978 -20.97 -4.79 30.82
N SER A 979 -22.28 -4.58 31.03
CA SER A 979 -23.28 -5.65 30.89
C SER A 979 -23.40 -6.18 29.46
N LEU A 980 -22.94 -5.41 28.46
CA LEU A 980 -22.93 -5.80 27.05
C LEU A 980 -21.71 -6.68 26.69
N ALA A 981 -20.76 -6.88 27.61
CA ALA A 981 -19.49 -7.55 27.30
C ALA A 981 -19.68 -8.95 26.70
N LYS A 982 -20.63 -9.75 27.22
CA LYS A 982 -20.90 -11.11 26.76
C LYS A 982 -21.31 -11.19 25.29
N GLU A 983 -22.20 -10.29 24.87
CA GLU A 983 -22.79 -10.29 23.52
C GLU A 983 -21.92 -9.55 22.52
N ARG A 984 -21.13 -8.57 22.98
CA ARG A 984 -20.35 -7.66 22.14
C ARG A 984 -18.90 -8.08 21.96
N LEU A 985 -18.21 -8.41 23.04
CA LEU A 985 -16.74 -8.46 23.07
C LEU A 985 -16.23 -9.91 22.98
N LYS A 986 -15.23 -10.13 22.11
CA LYS A 986 -14.53 -11.41 22.06
C LYS A 986 -13.80 -11.64 23.39
N ALA A 987 -13.89 -12.86 23.90
CA ALA A 987 -13.42 -13.14 25.25
C ALA A 987 -11.88 -13.15 25.38
N ASP A 988 -11.18 -13.56 24.31
CA ASP A 988 -9.72 -13.54 24.28
C ASP A 988 -9.21 -12.11 24.18
N TRP A 989 -9.86 -11.28 23.34
CA TRP A 989 -9.58 -9.84 23.27
C TRP A 989 -9.75 -9.12 24.61
N LEU A 990 -10.73 -9.49 25.45
CA LEU A 990 -10.90 -8.91 26.79
C LEU A 990 -9.66 -9.12 27.68
N ILE A 991 -8.95 -10.25 27.52
CA ILE A 991 -7.70 -10.53 28.24
C ILE A 991 -6.63 -9.55 27.78
N ASP A 992 -6.42 -9.47 26.47
CA ASP A 992 -5.38 -8.63 25.87
C ASP A 992 -5.64 -7.14 26.14
N TRP A 993 -6.89 -6.71 26.07
CA TRP A 993 -7.31 -5.36 26.44
C TRP A 993 -7.00 -5.03 27.90
N MET A 994 -7.25 -5.94 28.85
CA MET A 994 -6.95 -5.69 30.27
C MET A 994 -5.45 -5.69 30.58
N LYS A 995 -4.65 -6.38 29.76
CA LYS A 995 -3.19 -6.43 29.87
C LYS A 995 -2.52 -5.14 29.41
N ASP A 996 -2.96 -4.61 28.27
CA ASP A 996 -2.39 -3.39 27.68
C ASP A 996 -3.43 -2.62 26.85
N PRO A 997 -4.30 -1.81 27.50
CA PRO A 997 -5.29 -1.01 26.79
C PRO A 997 -4.70 0.01 25.81
N GLN A 998 -3.49 0.51 26.08
CA GLN A 998 -2.86 1.57 25.29
C GLN A 998 -2.39 1.03 23.93
N SER A 999 -1.98 -0.24 23.85
CA SER A 999 -1.61 -0.89 22.60
C SER A 999 -2.75 -0.95 21.57
N PHE A 1000 -3.99 -1.07 22.03
CA PHE A 1000 -5.19 -1.13 21.18
C PHE A 1000 -5.83 0.23 20.94
N GLN A 1001 -5.80 1.12 21.94
CA GLN A 1001 -6.36 2.46 21.85
C GLN A 1001 -5.46 3.47 22.56
N PRO A 1002 -4.47 4.05 21.85
CA PRO A 1002 -3.59 5.06 22.42
C PRO A 1002 -4.36 6.26 22.98
N GLY A 1003 -4.05 6.65 24.22
CA GLY A 1003 -4.72 7.73 24.93
C GLY A 1003 -6.08 7.35 25.54
N THR A 1004 -6.38 6.05 25.66
CA THR A 1004 -7.57 5.58 26.39
C THR A 1004 -7.47 5.90 27.89
N ALA A 1005 -8.62 6.20 28.50
CA ALA A 1005 -8.75 6.42 29.94
C ALA A 1005 -8.76 5.12 30.76
N MET A 1006 -8.75 3.95 30.10
CA MET A 1006 -8.70 2.65 30.77
C MET A 1006 -7.31 2.44 31.41
N PRO A 1007 -7.21 2.19 32.73
CA PRO A 1007 -5.93 1.95 33.38
C PRO A 1007 -5.39 0.56 33.05
N GLN A 1008 -4.06 0.43 33.03
CA GLN A 1008 -3.38 -0.87 33.03
C GLN A 1008 -3.36 -1.41 34.47
N ALA A 1009 -4.36 -2.23 34.80
CA ALA A 1009 -4.56 -2.75 36.17
C ALA A 1009 -3.45 -3.70 36.65
N TRP A 1010 -2.80 -4.42 35.71
CA TRP A 1010 -1.65 -5.28 35.99
C TRP A 1010 -0.42 -4.71 35.26
N PRO A 1011 0.46 -3.95 35.93
CA PRO A 1011 1.64 -3.40 35.29
C PRO A 1011 2.61 -4.51 34.88
N ARG A 1012 3.21 -4.36 33.71
CA ARG A 1012 4.23 -5.29 33.20
C ARG A 1012 5.61 -4.88 33.73
N VAL A 1013 6.34 -5.84 34.32
CA VAL A 1013 7.75 -5.68 34.74
C VAL A 1013 8.55 -6.83 34.13
N GLY A 1014 9.47 -6.49 33.22
CA GLY A 1014 10.10 -7.47 32.33
C GLY A 1014 9.06 -8.15 31.44
N ASP A 1015 9.03 -9.48 31.46
CA ASP A 1015 8.07 -10.29 30.70
C ASP A 1015 6.88 -10.79 31.53
N THR A 1016 6.66 -10.24 32.73
CA THR A 1016 5.62 -10.70 33.65
C THR A 1016 4.67 -9.58 34.07
N TYR A 1017 3.38 -9.92 34.23
CA TYR A 1017 2.37 -9.04 34.80
C TYR A 1017 2.34 -9.17 36.32
N MET A 1018 2.36 -8.04 37.03
CA MET A 1018 2.35 -7.98 38.49
C MET A 1018 0.96 -8.31 39.05
N PRO A 1019 0.80 -9.37 39.88
CA PRO A 1019 -0.47 -9.79 40.44
C PRO A 1019 -0.89 -8.99 41.68
N PHE A 1020 -2.17 -9.05 42.04
CA PHE A 1020 -2.63 -8.71 43.39
C PHE A 1020 -2.40 -9.89 44.35
N GLU A 1021 -1.58 -9.73 45.40
CA GLU A 1021 -1.11 -10.85 46.24
C GLU A 1021 -2.24 -11.68 46.88
N ASP A 1022 -3.36 -11.05 47.24
CA ASP A 1022 -4.47 -11.71 47.96
C ASP A 1022 -5.41 -12.56 47.07
N TYR A 1023 -5.15 -12.61 45.76
CA TYR A 1023 -6.06 -13.23 44.78
C TYR A 1023 -5.36 -14.27 43.90
N ALA A 1024 -6.06 -15.37 43.60
CA ALA A 1024 -5.61 -16.42 42.67
C ALA A 1024 -4.15 -16.90 42.88
N GLY A 1025 -3.71 -17.00 44.14
CA GLY A 1025 -2.35 -17.46 44.46
C GLY A 1025 -1.21 -16.56 43.95
N GLY A 1026 -1.50 -15.31 43.60
CA GLY A 1026 -0.52 -14.40 42.99
C GLY A 1026 -0.29 -14.66 41.49
N ASP A 1027 -1.21 -15.29 40.77
CA ASP A 1027 -1.13 -15.41 39.31
C ASP A 1027 -1.94 -14.29 38.63
N ALA A 1028 -1.24 -13.32 38.03
CA ALA A 1028 -1.86 -12.20 37.32
C ALA A 1028 -2.68 -12.66 36.10
N GLU A 1029 -2.21 -13.67 35.38
CA GLU A 1029 -2.89 -14.21 34.21
C GLU A 1029 -4.19 -14.92 34.63
N GLU A 1030 -4.19 -15.61 35.77
CA GLU A 1030 -5.40 -16.19 36.35
C GLU A 1030 -6.38 -15.10 36.82
N GLN A 1031 -5.90 -14.05 37.46
CA GLN A 1031 -6.73 -12.91 37.88
C GLN A 1031 -7.44 -12.25 36.70
N ILE A 1032 -6.72 -11.99 35.60
CA ILE A 1032 -7.29 -11.40 34.38
C ILE A 1032 -8.37 -12.32 33.79
N ARG A 1033 -8.11 -13.63 33.72
CA ARG A 1033 -9.10 -14.62 33.25
C ARG A 1033 -10.36 -14.64 34.11
N LEU A 1034 -10.22 -14.58 35.44
CA LEU A 1034 -11.34 -14.55 36.38
C LEU A 1034 -12.18 -13.27 36.25
N VAL A 1035 -11.53 -12.11 36.05
CA VAL A 1035 -12.23 -10.85 35.80
C VAL A 1035 -12.98 -10.90 34.47
N ARG A 1036 -12.35 -11.41 33.40
CA ARG A 1036 -13.02 -11.66 32.11
C ARG A 1036 -14.24 -12.56 32.29
N ASP A 1037 -14.12 -13.67 33.01
CA ASP A 1037 -15.22 -14.62 33.22
C ASP A 1037 -16.38 -13.99 33.99
N TYR A 1038 -16.07 -13.15 34.98
CA TYR A 1038 -17.07 -12.34 35.65
C TYR A 1038 -17.75 -11.35 34.70
N LEU A 1039 -16.99 -10.61 33.89
CA LEU A 1039 -17.52 -9.64 32.91
C LEU A 1039 -18.50 -10.29 31.91
N ILE A 1040 -18.15 -11.44 31.34
CA ILE A 1040 -19.03 -12.16 30.40
C ILE A 1040 -20.17 -12.92 31.09
N SER A 1041 -20.15 -13.01 32.43
CA SER A 1041 -21.28 -13.52 33.22
C SER A 1041 -22.32 -12.44 33.53
N LEU A 1042 -21.97 -11.17 33.37
CA LEU A 1042 -22.92 -10.05 33.48
C LEU A 1042 -23.98 -10.23 32.39
N SER A 1043 -25.25 -10.16 32.79
CA SER A 1043 -26.39 -10.23 31.88
C SER A 1043 -27.17 -8.93 31.91
N ARG A 1044 -27.74 -8.59 30.75
CA ARG A 1044 -28.75 -7.55 30.61
C ARG A 1044 -30.13 -8.03 31.08
#